data_AF-A0A6A4VE61-F1
#
_entry.id   AF-A0A6A4VE61-F1
#
_cell.length_a   1.000
_cell.length_b   1.000
_cell.length_c   1.000
_cell.angle_alpha   90.00
_cell.angle_beta   90.00
_cell.angle_gamma   90.00
#
_symmetry.space_group_name_H-M   'P 1'
#
loop_
_entity.id
_entity.type
_entity.pdbx_description
1 polymer ?
#
loop_
_entity_poly.entity_id
_entity_poly.type
_entity_poly.pdbx_seq_one_letter_code
_entity_poly.pdbx_strand_id
1 'polypeptide(L)'
;MISVDLKANDKLGSIIPLVERNWRLVGSRLSPAVQQLVARCGSAAHLVADTLLVALDLVGNHGHGRQGFSTALDVDDAVDNLVRRPLLSALAEVGAAAAAARCRHCQPRQPLRLVTSNRSGSKAEGLADGIIGKGGTSDFDIMLEFDGPFRWAPPGAEKPADIEPRSAPQLWARPTDNAGFVTLHWVRTDRCGHEEPLEALPADSVRRLMVDYCRVRMDGEITPTGPAVNVKRPGEQHGGIDLVFCLLVRGWWPAPVWPDGAPWDTSFGVHLVPTGRPGSKTEFIEYRISLSRAEVLAVRQLCPGLRAAVRVLKAIKNILKESGVAIGDLKSYFIKTAALWLAQETHGGPRTGVTDGVRRLLDWLEQRLDEEWLPCFFYPAINVAAELTADQRQAIIGSLRLVREHLTPLLMACCEKQWSLNTLLEGRPTEPLSERQLRLRLGRTLLQQAVFEGIRFRPTAPCWESWWSAAIPLLARAAPRLLQWWHHMKSGTHHQQCYLLMAWSVVDPADLADGEPMTSPVGDVTVTLDVTPLTRLLTDSDLDDLLGEPAAMTAWCRRERPAGLTAEPDTPRGRAELLLRPELLLRVLGEAVPREMDVWREVDREEKEAWEGNYRPPATYQQRREELEQQLSLSGLLQFWLRLKLPEMDGPTVVATAGLWRRRMQQLLTGDRLRAAYDAAVGRWPDRWQLLQHYLAEDDTQDHIC
;
A
#
# COMPACT_ATOMS: atom_id res chain seq x y z
N MET A 1 8.72 -27.01 50.40
CA MET A 1 9.16 -25.61 50.16
C MET A 1 9.99 -25.58 48.88
N ILE A 2 9.38 -25.02 47.83
CA ILE A 2 9.98 -24.26 46.72
C ILE A 2 11.33 -24.76 46.17
N SER A 3 11.28 -25.45 45.03
CA SER A 3 12.36 -25.45 44.02
C SER A 3 11.75 -24.89 42.74
N VAL A 4 11.78 -23.55 42.63
CA VAL A 4 11.37 -22.80 41.44
C VAL A 4 12.63 -22.41 40.66
N ASP A 5 12.58 -22.72 39.36
CA ASP A 5 13.31 -22.14 38.23
C ASP A 5 14.72 -21.57 38.42
N LEU A 6 15.71 -22.34 37.98
CA LEU A 6 17.04 -21.86 37.61
C LEU A 6 17.30 -21.89 36.09
N LYS A 7 16.33 -22.27 35.25
CA LYS A 7 16.50 -22.32 33.78
C LYS A 7 16.10 -21.03 33.04
N ALA A 8 15.44 -20.08 33.70
CA ALA A 8 15.10 -18.78 33.11
C ALA A 8 16.28 -17.78 33.10
N ASN A 9 17.24 -17.90 34.03
CA ASN A 9 18.30 -16.90 34.20
C ASN A 9 19.45 -17.00 33.19
N ASP A 10 19.76 -18.19 32.66
CA ASP A 10 20.86 -18.35 31.68
C ASP A 10 20.51 -17.83 30.28
N LYS A 11 19.22 -17.71 29.93
CA LYS A 11 18.78 -17.11 28.65
C LYS A 11 18.84 -15.58 28.66
N LEU A 12 18.60 -14.93 29.80
CA LEU A 12 18.68 -13.46 29.92
C LEU A 12 20.13 -12.96 29.85
N GLY A 13 21.10 -13.71 30.37
CA GLY A 13 22.52 -13.34 30.38
C GLY A 13 23.19 -13.27 29.00
N SER A 14 22.69 -13.99 27.99
CA SER A 14 23.25 -13.98 26.62
C SER A 14 22.57 -12.95 25.69
N ILE A 15 21.41 -12.42 26.06
CA ILE A 15 20.60 -11.50 25.24
C ILE A 15 21.05 -10.04 25.39
N ILE A 16 21.39 -9.59 26.60
CA ILE A 16 21.83 -8.21 26.88
C ILE A 16 23.08 -7.83 26.03
N PRO A 17 24.13 -8.67 25.93
CA PRO A 17 25.30 -8.36 25.09
C PRO A 17 24.97 -8.27 23.59
N LEU A 18 23.93 -8.97 23.12
CA LEU A 18 23.52 -8.96 21.71
C LEU A 18 22.72 -7.70 21.37
N VAL A 19 21.80 -7.28 22.25
CA VAL A 19 21.02 -6.05 22.07
C VAL A 19 21.94 -4.84 22.05
N GLU A 20 22.87 -4.72 23.01
CA GLU A 20 23.85 -3.62 23.00
C GLU A 20 24.74 -3.62 21.75
N ARG A 21 25.19 -4.80 21.31
CA ARG A 21 26.00 -4.92 20.08
C ARG A 21 25.22 -4.45 18.85
N ASN A 22 23.97 -4.90 18.70
CA ASN A 22 23.12 -4.50 17.58
C ASN A 22 22.78 -3.01 17.65
N TRP A 23 22.56 -2.47 18.85
CA TRP A 23 22.35 -1.04 19.03
C TRP A 23 23.56 -0.22 18.59
N ARG A 24 24.80 -0.63 18.87
CA ARG A 24 25.99 0.08 18.38
C ARG A 24 26.02 0.19 16.86
N LEU A 25 25.63 -0.88 16.15
CA LEU A 25 25.54 -0.86 14.69
C LEU A 25 24.49 0.15 14.21
N VAL A 26 23.30 0.14 14.81
CA VAL A 26 22.21 1.05 14.45
C VAL A 26 22.57 2.50 14.81
N GLY A 27 22.96 2.74 16.06
CA GLY A 27 23.30 4.05 16.60
C GLY A 27 24.41 4.76 15.82
N SER A 28 25.41 4.02 15.32
CA SER A 28 26.48 4.58 14.47
C SER A 28 26.00 5.11 13.11
N ARG A 29 24.81 4.69 12.65
CA ARG A 29 24.22 5.09 11.36
C ARG A 29 23.10 6.11 11.49
N LEU A 30 22.65 6.40 12.71
CA LEU A 30 21.67 7.45 12.94
C LEU A 30 22.33 8.83 12.74
N SER A 31 21.59 9.76 12.14
CA SER A 31 22.01 11.15 12.01
C SER A 31 22.34 11.75 13.39
N PRO A 32 23.43 12.51 13.55
CA PRO A 32 23.72 13.20 14.81
C PRO A 32 22.59 14.11 15.30
N ALA A 33 21.77 14.63 14.37
CA ALA A 33 20.60 15.43 14.67
C ALA A 33 19.57 14.64 15.51
N VAL A 34 19.46 13.32 15.32
CA VAL A 34 18.53 12.47 16.09
C VAL A 34 18.84 12.54 17.58
N GLN A 35 20.11 12.45 17.97
CA GLN A 35 20.49 12.52 19.39
C GLN A 35 20.26 13.91 19.97
N GLN A 36 20.53 14.95 19.20
CA GLN A 36 20.24 16.33 19.60
C GLN A 36 18.75 16.55 19.82
N LEU A 37 17.91 16.06 18.89
CA LEU A 37 16.46 16.14 18.98
C LEU A 37 15.91 15.36 20.18
N VAL A 38 16.39 14.15 20.42
CA VAL A 38 16.00 13.35 21.60
C VAL A 38 16.36 14.08 22.88
N ALA A 39 17.60 14.57 23.00
CA ALA A 39 18.03 15.34 24.17
C ALA A 39 17.21 16.63 24.35
N ARG A 40 16.91 17.32 23.25
CA ARG A 40 16.14 18.56 23.26
C ARG A 40 14.68 18.36 23.61
N CYS A 41 14.06 17.25 23.20
CA CYS A 41 12.65 16.96 23.50
C CYS A 41 12.45 16.27 24.85
N GLY A 42 13.49 15.65 25.42
CA GLY A 42 13.45 15.03 26.74
C GLY A 42 12.34 13.97 26.88
N SER A 43 11.63 13.98 28.02
CA SER A 43 10.53 13.06 28.31
C SER A 43 9.33 13.19 27.37
N ALA A 44 9.17 14.35 26.72
CA ALA A 44 8.07 14.65 25.82
C ALA A 44 8.33 14.25 24.36
N ALA A 45 9.46 13.60 24.05
CA ALA A 45 9.84 13.22 22.68
C ALA A 45 8.79 12.38 21.92
N HIS A 46 7.95 11.64 22.64
CA HIS A 46 6.84 10.87 22.05
C HIS A 46 5.84 11.76 21.28
N LEU A 47 5.62 13.01 21.72
CA LEU A 47 4.70 13.94 21.06
C LEU A 47 5.10 14.26 19.62
N VAL A 48 6.41 14.22 19.30
CA VAL A 48 6.90 14.48 17.95
C VAL A 48 6.39 13.40 16.99
N ALA A 49 6.55 12.12 17.35
CA ALA A 49 6.08 11.00 16.54
C ALA A 49 4.54 10.93 16.51
N ASP A 50 3.90 11.13 17.66
CA ASP A 50 2.45 11.05 17.81
C ASP A 50 1.71 12.16 17.04
N THR A 51 2.41 13.28 16.77
CA THR A 51 1.86 14.40 16.01
C THR A 51 2.20 14.29 14.53
N LEU A 52 3.50 14.26 14.20
CA LEU A 52 3.97 14.42 12.83
C LEU A 52 3.69 13.19 11.96
N LEU A 53 3.80 11.98 12.51
CA LEU A 53 3.59 10.75 11.75
C LEU A 53 2.09 10.47 11.53
N VAL A 54 1.22 10.95 12.42
CA VAL A 54 -0.24 10.95 12.21
C VAL A 54 -0.62 11.95 11.13
N ALA A 55 -0.04 13.16 11.14
CA ALA A 55 -0.27 14.15 10.09
C ALA A 55 0.04 13.60 8.68
N LEU A 56 1.18 12.91 8.53
CA LEU A 56 1.53 12.24 7.27
C LEU A 56 0.56 11.13 6.86
N ASP A 57 -0.03 10.43 7.85
CA ASP A 57 -1.01 9.41 7.56
C ASP A 57 -2.32 10.01 7.04
N LEU A 58 -2.82 11.06 7.69
CA LEU A 58 -4.03 11.78 7.27
C LEU A 58 -3.92 12.32 5.84
N VAL A 59 -2.78 12.89 5.49
CA VAL A 59 -2.52 13.41 4.14
C VAL A 59 -2.54 12.28 3.10
N GLY A 60 -1.82 11.18 3.36
CA GLY A 60 -1.56 10.14 2.36
C GLY A 60 -2.61 9.04 2.23
N ASN A 61 -3.51 8.90 3.21
CA ASN A 61 -4.44 7.77 3.35
C ASN A 61 -5.92 8.19 3.46
N HIS A 62 -6.32 9.25 2.75
CA HIS A 62 -7.74 9.55 2.54
C HIS A 62 -8.44 8.37 1.85
N GLY A 63 -9.49 7.80 2.45
CA GLY A 63 -10.13 6.56 2.00
C GLY A 63 -10.51 6.56 0.51
N HIS A 64 -11.36 7.51 0.10
CA HIS A 64 -11.80 7.64 -1.30
C HIS A 64 -10.66 7.96 -2.27
N GLY A 65 -9.80 8.94 -1.94
CA GLY A 65 -8.66 9.28 -2.78
C GLY A 65 -7.69 8.12 -2.96
N ARG A 66 -7.48 7.30 -1.92
CA ARG A 66 -6.65 6.10 -1.99
C ARG A 66 -7.29 5.02 -2.86
N GLN A 67 -8.61 4.84 -2.77
CA GLN A 67 -9.32 3.94 -3.67
C GLN A 67 -9.21 4.41 -5.12
N GLY A 68 -9.35 5.72 -5.40
CA GLY A 68 -9.14 6.28 -6.73
C GLY A 68 -7.75 6.01 -7.29
N PHE A 69 -6.70 6.20 -6.47
CA PHE A 69 -5.33 5.84 -6.85
C PHE A 69 -5.18 4.35 -7.20
N SER A 70 -5.71 3.45 -6.36
CA SER A 70 -5.66 2.00 -6.62
C SER A 70 -6.42 1.61 -7.88
N THR A 71 -7.61 2.15 -8.08
CA THR A 71 -8.42 1.90 -9.28
C THR A 71 -7.69 2.36 -10.55
N ALA A 72 -7.00 3.50 -10.51
CA ALA A 72 -6.22 3.97 -11.65
C ALA A 72 -5.09 3.00 -12.03
N LEU A 73 -4.37 2.46 -11.03
CA LEU A 73 -3.34 1.44 -11.25
C LEU A 73 -3.92 0.13 -11.80
N ASP A 74 -5.08 -0.31 -11.30
CA ASP A 74 -5.75 -1.51 -11.82
C ASP A 74 -6.16 -1.37 -13.29
N VAL A 75 -6.62 -0.17 -13.69
CA VAL A 75 -6.95 0.13 -15.10
C VAL A 75 -5.70 0.13 -15.97
N ASP A 76 -4.61 0.75 -15.51
CA ASP A 76 -3.32 0.75 -16.22
C ASP A 76 -2.79 -0.68 -16.41
N ASP A 77 -2.79 -1.49 -15.36
CA ASP A 77 -2.42 -2.91 -15.44
C ASP A 77 -3.33 -3.69 -16.39
N ALA A 78 -4.63 -3.40 -16.43
CA ALA A 78 -5.57 -4.05 -17.35
C ALA A 78 -5.26 -3.73 -18.81
N VAL A 79 -4.89 -2.48 -19.12
CA VAL A 79 -4.45 -2.04 -20.45
C VAL A 79 -3.13 -2.70 -20.84
N ASP A 80 -2.15 -2.70 -19.93
CA ASP A 80 -0.86 -3.40 -20.08
C ASP A 80 -1.04 -4.91 -20.32
N ASN A 81 -2.05 -5.51 -19.71
CA ASN A 81 -2.32 -6.93 -19.87
C ASN A 81 -2.88 -7.30 -21.25
N LEU A 82 -3.41 -6.36 -22.04
CA LEU A 82 -3.91 -6.65 -23.39
C LEU A 82 -2.82 -7.24 -24.31
N VAL A 83 -1.60 -6.72 -24.20
CA VAL A 83 -0.46 -7.21 -25.00
C VAL A 83 0.18 -8.47 -24.41
N ARG A 84 -0.08 -8.75 -23.13
CA ARG A 84 0.49 -9.89 -22.38
C ARG A 84 -0.38 -11.15 -22.46
N ARG A 85 -1.70 -10.98 -22.46
CA ARG A 85 -2.70 -12.06 -22.45
C ARG A 85 -2.52 -13.12 -23.54
N PRO A 86 -2.16 -12.79 -24.80
CA PRO A 86 -1.99 -13.80 -25.84
C PRO A 86 -0.94 -14.87 -25.52
N LEU A 87 0.22 -14.47 -24.97
CA LEU A 87 1.26 -15.42 -24.57
C LEU A 87 0.80 -16.26 -23.37
N LEU A 88 0.27 -15.61 -22.34
CA LEU A 88 -0.15 -16.30 -21.12
C LEU A 88 -1.21 -17.37 -21.42
N SER A 89 -2.16 -17.05 -22.31
CA SER A 89 -3.13 -18.04 -22.81
C SER A 89 -2.47 -19.16 -23.61
N ALA A 90 -1.42 -18.87 -24.39
CA ALA A 90 -0.72 -19.89 -25.17
C ALA A 90 0.05 -20.87 -24.28
N LEU A 91 0.80 -20.36 -23.30
CA LEU A 91 1.53 -21.17 -22.32
C LEU A 91 0.59 -22.04 -21.50
N ALA A 92 -0.53 -21.48 -21.02
CA ALA A 92 -1.51 -22.22 -20.22
C ALA A 92 -2.18 -23.36 -21.00
N GLU A 93 -2.50 -23.15 -22.29
CA GLU A 93 -3.16 -24.17 -23.11
C GLU A 93 -2.24 -25.33 -23.48
N VAL A 94 -0.99 -25.03 -23.85
CA VAL A 94 -0.03 -26.08 -24.22
C VAL A 94 0.42 -26.86 -22.99
N GLY A 95 0.65 -26.20 -21.86
CA GLY A 95 0.92 -26.89 -20.59
C GLY A 95 -0.21 -27.83 -20.17
N ALA A 96 -1.47 -27.40 -20.31
CA ALA A 96 -2.63 -28.25 -20.03
C ALA A 96 -2.78 -29.43 -21.01
N ALA A 97 -2.33 -29.28 -22.27
CA ALA A 97 -2.37 -30.34 -23.27
C ALA A 97 -1.30 -31.42 -23.04
N ALA A 98 -0.15 -31.06 -22.44
CA ALA A 98 0.94 -31.98 -22.13
C ALA A 98 0.65 -32.90 -20.92
N ALA A 99 -0.39 -32.62 -20.12
CA ALA A 99 -0.76 -33.45 -18.97
C ALA A 99 -1.30 -34.83 -19.43
N ALA A 100 -0.61 -35.90 -19.02
CA ALA A 100 -0.82 -37.28 -19.50
C ALA A 100 -2.18 -37.92 -19.15
N ALA A 101 -2.95 -37.37 -18.20
CA ALA A 101 -4.21 -37.94 -17.73
C ALA A 101 -5.37 -36.93 -17.85
N ARG A 102 -6.05 -36.92 -19.00
CA ARG A 102 -7.25 -36.09 -19.21
C ARG A 102 -8.50 -36.96 -19.30
N CYS A 103 -9.44 -36.78 -18.36
CA CYS A 103 -10.79 -37.28 -18.51
C CYS A 103 -11.66 -36.25 -19.23
N ARG A 104 -12.11 -36.59 -20.44
CA ARG A 104 -12.99 -35.72 -21.26
C ARG A 104 -14.35 -35.43 -20.65
N HIS A 105 -14.75 -36.16 -19.61
CA HIS A 105 -16.02 -36.02 -18.92
C HIS A 105 -15.93 -35.07 -17.72
N CYS A 106 -14.78 -35.01 -17.03
CA CYS A 106 -14.63 -34.25 -15.79
C CYS A 106 -13.86 -32.94 -15.99
N GLN A 107 -12.94 -32.88 -16.95
CA GLN A 107 -12.03 -31.74 -17.13
C GLN A 107 -12.54 -30.73 -18.17
N PRO A 108 -12.23 -29.43 -18.00
CA PRO A 108 -12.56 -28.41 -19.00
C PRO A 108 -11.80 -28.64 -20.31
N ARG A 109 -12.47 -28.34 -21.43
CA ARG A 109 -11.86 -28.35 -22.76
C ARG A 109 -11.05 -27.09 -23.04
N GLN A 110 -11.39 -25.97 -22.42
CA GLN A 110 -10.70 -24.68 -22.60
C GLN A 110 -9.77 -24.40 -21.42
N PRO A 111 -8.63 -23.73 -21.65
CA PRO A 111 -7.70 -23.36 -20.58
C PRO A 111 -8.26 -22.27 -19.68
N LEU A 112 -7.59 -22.06 -18.55
CA LEU A 112 -7.76 -20.89 -17.70
C LEU A 112 -7.53 -19.59 -18.48
N ARG A 113 -8.20 -18.53 -18.05
CA ARG A 113 -8.11 -17.19 -18.62
C ARG A 113 -7.90 -16.18 -17.52
N LEU A 114 -6.99 -15.24 -17.76
CA LEU A 114 -6.85 -14.05 -16.92
C LEU A 114 -8.11 -13.19 -17.05
N VAL A 115 -8.83 -13.00 -15.96
CA VAL A 115 -10.05 -12.20 -15.91
C VAL A 115 -9.74 -10.78 -15.47
N THR A 116 -8.97 -10.63 -14.38
CA THR A 116 -8.61 -9.32 -13.82
C THR A 116 -7.16 -9.29 -13.32
N SER A 117 -6.69 -8.07 -13.09
CA SER A 117 -5.41 -7.76 -12.46
C SER A 117 -5.73 -6.71 -11.40
N ASN A 118 -5.42 -7.00 -10.14
CA ASN A 118 -5.74 -6.11 -9.03
C ASN A 118 -4.51 -5.90 -8.15
N ARG A 119 -4.30 -4.67 -7.71
CA ARG A 119 -3.23 -4.33 -6.77
C ARG A 119 -3.58 -4.78 -5.36
N SER A 120 -2.60 -5.35 -4.67
CA SER A 120 -2.72 -5.73 -3.27
C SER A 120 -1.51 -5.25 -2.45
N GLY A 121 -1.43 -5.70 -1.20
CA GLY A 121 -0.29 -5.45 -0.32
C GLY A 121 -0.11 -3.99 0.07
N SER A 122 1.11 -3.66 0.50
CA SER A 122 1.37 -2.40 1.24
C SER A 122 0.99 -1.14 0.43
N LYS A 123 1.13 -1.18 -0.89
CA LYS A 123 0.77 -0.04 -1.74
C LYS A 123 -0.74 0.08 -1.88
N ALA A 124 -1.50 -1.00 -2.06
CA ALA A 124 -2.95 -0.92 -2.06
C ALA A 124 -3.48 -0.48 -0.68
N GLU A 125 -2.91 -0.99 0.40
CA GLU A 125 -3.33 -0.75 1.78
C GLU A 125 -3.04 0.66 2.32
N GLY A 126 -2.16 1.44 1.68
CA GLY A 126 -1.73 2.73 2.24
C GLY A 126 -0.55 2.65 3.22
N LEU A 127 0.13 1.51 3.26
CA LEU A 127 1.28 1.24 4.13
C LEU A 127 2.64 1.29 3.42
N ALA A 128 2.68 1.70 2.14
CA ALA A 128 3.92 1.86 1.40
C ALA A 128 4.72 3.07 1.88
N ASP A 129 6.03 2.99 1.72
CA ASP A 129 7.02 4.01 2.09
C ASP A 129 7.43 4.92 0.91
N GLY A 130 6.66 4.87 -0.19
CA GLY A 130 6.97 5.62 -1.40
C GLY A 130 6.85 7.13 -1.22
N ILE A 131 7.87 7.85 -1.67
CA ILE A 131 7.90 9.32 -1.79
C ILE A 131 7.87 9.67 -3.27
N ILE A 132 7.03 10.62 -3.67
CA ILE A 132 6.96 11.10 -5.07
C ILE A 132 8.36 11.57 -5.49
N GLY A 133 8.82 11.15 -6.67
CA GLY A 133 10.13 11.48 -7.23
C GLY A 133 11.32 10.70 -6.65
N LYS A 134 11.18 10.07 -5.47
CA LYS A 134 12.29 9.34 -4.79
C LYS A 134 12.11 7.82 -4.73
N GLY A 135 10.94 7.31 -5.15
CA GLY A 135 10.63 5.88 -5.08
C GLY A 135 10.30 5.41 -3.66
N GLY A 136 10.24 4.09 -3.45
CA GLY A 136 10.04 3.47 -2.14
C GLY A 136 10.73 2.11 -2.09
N THR A 137 10.81 1.49 -0.90
CA THR A 137 11.36 0.13 -0.76
C THR A 137 10.31 -0.97 -0.86
N SER A 138 9.02 -0.59 -0.76
CA SER A 138 7.91 -1.54 -0.80
C SER A 138 7.72 -2.15 -2.19
N ASP A 139 7.53 -3.47 -2.22
CA ASP A 139 7.22 -4.22 -3.42
C ASP A 139 5.80 -3.91 -3.93
N PHE A 140 5.57 -4.26 -5.19
CA PHE A 140 4.30 -4.12 -5.86
C PHE A 140 3.62 -5.46 -6.06
N ASP A 141 2.57 -5.72 -5.29
CA ASP A 141 1.79 -6.95 -5.42
C ASP A 141 0.69 -6.80 -6.48
N ILE A 142 0.76 -7.58 -7.55
CA ILE A 142 -0.27 -7.67 -8.58
C ILE A 142 -0.90 -9.07 -8.54
N MET A 143 -2.16 -9.14 -8.13
CA MET A 143 -2.96 -10.36 -8.16
C MET A 143 -3.59 -10.54 -9.54
N LEU A 144 -3.12 -11.54 -10.26
CA LEU A 144 -3.62 -11.96 -11.56
C LEU A 144 -4.71 -13.01 -11.34
N GLU A 145 -5.96 -12.60 -11.42
CA GLU A 145 -7.11 -13.48 -11.17
C GLU A 145 -7.46 -14.28 -12.42
N PHE A 146 -7.37 -15.60 -12.30
CA PHE A 146 -7.75 -16.54 -13.34
C PHE A 146 -9.10 -17.19 -13.07
N ASP A 147 -9.81 -17.47 -14.15
CA ASP A 147 -11.05 -18.23 -14.14
C ASP A 147 -11.09 -19.17 -15.35
N GLY A 148 -11.97 -20.17 -15.32
CA GLY A 148 -12.16 -21.13 -16.39
C GLY A 148 -13.63 -21.46 -16.60
N PRO A 149 -13.95 -22.32 -17.60
CA PRO A 149 -15.32 -22.73 -17.84
C PRO A 149 -15.75 -23.82 -16.83
N PHE A 150 -15.51 -23.61 -15.54
CA PHE A 150 -15.87 -24.52 -14.46
C PHE A 150 -16.70 -23.81 -13.39
N ARG A 151 -17.43 -24.60 -12.62
CA ARG A 151 -18.13 -24.13 -11.42
C ARG A 151 -17.35 -24.55 -10.18
N TRP A 152 -17.51 -23.85 -9.07
CA TRP A 152 -17.03 -24.34 -7.78
C TRP A 152 -18.01 -25.36 -7.20
N ALA A 153 -17.49 -26.42 -6.59
CA ALA A 153 -18.24 -27.21 -5.62
C ALA A 153 -18.52 -26.36 -4.36
N PRO A 154 -19.58 -26.65 -3.60
CA PRO A 154 -19.81 -25.98 -2.32
C PRO A 154 -18.53 -26.01 -1.46
N PRO A 155 -18.04 -24.84 -0.99
CA PRO A 155 -16.82 -24.79 -0.20
C PRO A 155 -16.93 -25.64 1.07
N GLY A 156 -15.86 -26.37 1.42
CA GLY A 156 -15.79 -27.16 2.66
C GLY A 156 -16.39 -28.57 2.62
N ALA A 157 -16.86 -29.06 1.47
CA ALA A 157 -17.28 -30.46 1.33
C ALA A 157 -16.10 -31.44 1.45
N GLU A 158 -16.24 -32.53 2.22
CA GLU A 158 -15.22 -33.59 2.39
C GLU A 158 -14.95 -34.40 1.11
N LYS A 159 -16.00 -34.69 0.33
CA LYS A 159 -15.95 -35.22 -1.04
C LYS A 159 -17.31 -34.96 -1.71
N PRO A 160 -17.38 -34.18 -2.80
CA PRO A 160 -18.63 -33.98 -3.53
C PRO A 160 -19.12 -35.30 -4.14
N ALA A 161 -20.44 -35.49 -4.21
CA ALA A 161 -21.05 -36.59 -4.94
C ALA A 161 -20.74 -36.50 -6.44
N ASP A 162 -20.80 -37.65 -7.13
CA ASP A 162 -20.70 -37.69 -8.59
C ASP A 162 -21.79 -36.80 -9.22
N ILE A 163 -21.40 -35.98 -10.19
CA ILE A 163 -22.31 -35.03 -10.85
C ILE A 163 -22.70 -35.52 -12.25
N GLU A 164 -23.88 -35.09 -12.71
CA GLU A 164 -24.27 -35.32 -14.10
C GLU A 164 -23.30 -34.60 -15.07
N PRO A 165 -23.08 -35.11 -16.29
CA PRO A 165 -22.08 -34.56 -17.21
C PRO A 165 -22.38 -33.12 -17.66
N ARG A 166 -23.65 -32.69 -17.60
CA ARG A 166 -24.06 -31.31 -17.91
C ARG A 166 -23.65 -30.29 -16.84
N SER A 167 -23.37 -30.77 -15.63
CA SER A 167 -22.93 -29.96 -14.50
C SER A 167 -21.41 -29.85 -14.43
N ALA A 168 -20.69 -30.69 -15.18
CA ALA A 168 -19.25 -30.65 -15.33
C ALA A 168 -18.80 -29.59 -16.36
N PRO A 169 -17.59 -29.03 -16.23
CA PRO A 169 -16.61 -29.32 -15.19
C PRO A 169 -16.90 -28.54 -13.90
N GLN A 170 -16.66 -29.19 -12.75
CA GLN A 170 -16.75 -28.57 -11.43
C GLN A 170 -15.42 -28.78 -10.70
N LEU A 171 -14.91 -27.71 -10.08
CA LEU A 171 -13.67 -27.67 -9.34
C LEU A 171 -13.97 -27.73 -7.84
N TRP A 172 -13.23 -28.57 -7.13
CA TRP A 172 -13.37 -28.77 -5.70
C TRP A 172 -12.04 -28.48 -5.00
N ALA A 173 -12.09 -27.62 -3.99
CA ALA A 173 -10.98 -27.38 -3.08
C ALA A 173 -11.08 -28.34 -1.89
N ARG A 174 -10.24 -29.37 -1.89
CA ARG A 174 -10.15 -30.36 -0.81
C ARG A 174 -9.21 -29.85 0.29
N PRO A 175 -9.68 -29.68 1.54
CA PRO A 175 -8.82 -29.33 2.65
C PRO A 175 -7.70 -30.36 2.85
N THR A 176 -6.53 -29.88 3.24
CA THR A 176 -5.41 -30.75 3.68
C THR A 176 -5.35 -30.79 5.21
N ASP A 177 -4.44 -31.61 5.75
CA ASP A 177 -4.14 -31.62 7.19
C ASP A 177 -3.51 -30.29 7.66
N ASN A 178 -3.13 -29.41 6.72
CA ASN A 178 -2.55 -28.11 7.00
C ASN A 178 -3.64 -27.03 6.92
N ALA A 179 -3.93 -26.39 8.06
CA ALA A 179 -4.90 -25.30 8.11
C ALA A 179 -4.55 -24.20 7.10
N GLY A 180 -5.54 -23.80 6.30
CA GLY A 180 -5.36 -22.79 5.25
C GLY A 180 -4.80 -23.30 3.92
N PHE A 181 -4.54 -24.62 3.79
CA PHE A 181 -4.08 -25.23 2.54
C PHE A 181 -5.09 -26.23 1.99
N VAL A 182 -5.23 -26.24 0.67
CA VAL A 182 -6.13 -27.12 -0.08
C VAL A 182 -5.40 -27.76 -1.26
N THR A 183 -5.91 -28.90 -1.72
CA THR A 183 -5.60 -29.43 -3.06
C THR A 183 -6.81 -29.25 -3.96
N LEU A 184 -6.58 -29.07 -5.25
CA LEU A 184 -7.64 -28.83 -6.21
C LEU A 184 -7.95 -30.11 -6.99
N HIS A 185 -9.24 -30.42 -7.18
CA HIS A 185 -9.69 -31.65 -7.83
C HIS A 185 -10.89 -31.40 -8.75
N TRP A 186 -10.94 -32.10 -9.88
CA TRP A 186 -12.12 -32.15 -10.73
C TRP A 186 -13.14 -33.12 -10.15
N VAL A 187 -14.36 -32.64 -9.89
CA VAL A 187 -15.46 -33.47 -9.43
C VAL A 187 -15.79 -34.53 -10.48
N ARG A 188 -15.99 -35.76 -10.02
CA ARG A 188 -16.29 -36.91 -10.87
C ARG A 188 -17.65 -36.76 -11.54
N THR A 189 -17.76 -37.31 -12.73
CA THR A 189 -19.06 -37.49 -13.38
C THR A 189 -19.51 -38.94 -13.30
N ASP A 190 -20.82 -39.17 -13.33
CA ASP A 190 -21.42 -40.51 -13.43
C ASP A 190 -21.00 -41.30 -14.70
N ARG A 191 -20.37 -40.65 -15.68
CA ARG A 191 -19.86 -41.26 -16.92
C ARG A 191 -18.35 -41.48 -16.95
N CYS A 192 -17.62 -41.06 -15.92
CA CYS A 192 -16.17 -41.25 -15.89
C CYS A 192 -15.80 -42.64 -15.36
N GLY A 193 -14.71 -43.22 -15.88
CA GLY A 193 -14.25 -44.56 -15.50
C GLY A 193 -13.17 -44.58 -14.42
N HIS A 194 -12.84 -43.43 -13.83
CA HIS A 194 -11.83 -43.32 -12.77
C HIS A 194 -12.50 -43.32 -11.39
N GLU A 195 -11.91 -44.05 -10.45
CA GLU A 195 -12.49 -44.26 -9.11
C GLU A 195 -12.33 -43.04 -8.19
N GLU A 196 -11.26 -42.27 -8.37
CA GLU A 196 -11.00 -41.07 -7.58
C GLU A 196 -11.15 -39.78 -8.40
N PRO A 197 -11.49 -38.64 -7.75
CA PRO A 197 -11.38 -37.33 -8.36
C PRO A 197 -9.98 -37.10 -8.92
N LEU A 198 -9.91 -36.47 -10.08
CA LEU A 198 -8.64 -36.17 -10.72
C LEU A 198 -8.09 -34.86 -10.16
N GLU A 199 -6.80 -34.83 -9.85
CA GLU A 199 -6.11 -33.60 -9.49
C GLU A 199 -6.31 -32.53 -10.58
N ALA A 200 -6.56 -31.31 -10.13
CA ALA A 200 -6.79 -30.16 -10.96
C ALA A 200 -5.72 -29.11 -10.68
N LEU A 201 -5.11 -28.56 -11.73
CA LEU A 201 -4.24 -27.39 -11.63
C LEU A 201 -3.15 -27.54 -10.55
N PRO A 202 -2.21 -28.49 -10.67
CA PRO A 202 -1.18 -28.68 -9.65
C PRO A 202 -0.39 -27.38 -9.43
N ALA A 203 -0.15 -27.00 -8.18
CA ALA A 203 0.46 -25.70 -7.85
C ALA A 203 1.83 -25.49 -8.52
N ASP A 204 2.70 -26.51 -8.58
CA ASP A 204 4.00 -26.41 -9.25
C ASP A 204 3.85 -26.15 -10.77
N SER A 205 2.85 -26.76 -11.40
CA SER A 205 2.56 -26.52 -12.83
C SER A 205 2.14 -25.07 -13.09
N VAL A 206 1.33 -24.51 -12.19
CA VAL A 206 0.88 -23.11 -12.28
C VAL A 206 2.02 -22.14 -11.96
N ARG A 207 2.86 -22.44 -10.96
CA ARG A 207 4.06 -21.64 -10.67
C ARG A 207 5.02 -21.64 -11.85
N ARG A 208 5.27 -22.79 -12.48
CA ARG A 208 6.09 -22.88 -13.69
C ARG A 208 5.52 -22.04 -14.83
N LEU A 209 4.21 -22.11 -15.08
CA LEU A 209 3.53 -21.25 -16.04
C LEU A 209 3.83 -19.76 -15.79
N MET A 210 3.73 -19.30 -14.54
CA MET A 210 4.00 -17.90 -14.20
C MET A 210 5.47 -17.52 -14.38
N VAL A 211 6.40 -18.41 -14.02
CA VAL A 211 7.85 -18.19 -14.23
C VAL A 211 8.17 -18.11 -15.72
N ASP A 212 7.66 -19.05 -16.52
CA ASP A 212 7.87 -19.10 -17.96
C ASP A 212 7.31 -17.84 -18.64
N TYR A 213 6.12 -17.41 -18.22
CA TYR A 213 5.51 -16.17 -18.65
C TYR A 213 6.42 -14.97 -18.37
N CYS A 214 6.93 -14.85 -17.13
CA CYS A 214 7.81 -13.74 -16.76
C CYS A 214 9.12 -13.78 -17.55
N ARG A 215 9.76 -14.94 -17.71
CA ARG A 215 11.01 -15.09 -18.48
C ARG A 215 10.87 -14.63 -19.92
N VAL A 216 9.73 -14.92 -20.55
CA VAL A 216 9.49 -14.57 -21.95
C VAL A 216 9.11 -13.09 -22.13
N ARG A 217 8.40 -12.47 -21.17
CA ARG A 217 7.84 -11.11 -21.32
C ARG A 217 8.52 -10.02 -20.54
N MET A 218 9.24 -10.38 -19.50
CA MET A 218 9.87 -9.43 -18.59
C MET A 218 11.38 -9.54 -18.71
N ASP A 219 12.03 -8.41 -18.50
CA ASP A 219 13.48 -8.32 -18.36
C ASP A 219 13.83 -7.96 -16.92
N GLY A 220 15.08 -8.20 -16.54
CA GLY A 220 15.56 -8.05 -15.17
C GLY A 220 15.74 -9.38 -14.44
N GLU A 221 15.92 -9.29 -13.12
CA GLU A 221 16.01 -10.44 -12.25
C GLU A 221 14.61 -11.01 -12.00
N ILE A 222 14.44 -12.32 -12.24
CA ILE A 222 13.17 -13.03 -12.11
C ILE A 222 13.34 -14.12 -11.06
N THR A 223 12.67 -13.96 -9.93
CA THR A 223 12.87 -14.81 -8.76
C THR A 223 11.51 -15.35 -8.28
N PRO A 224 11.28 -16.67 -8.28
CA PRO A 224 10.08 -17.25 -7.67
C PRO A 224 10.12 -17.08 -6.15
N THR A 225 9.11 -16.42 -5.57
CA THR A 225 9.05 -16.05 -4.14
C THR A 225 7.69 -16.47 -3.55
N GLY A 226 7.67 -17.60 -2.83
CA GLY A 226 6.40 -18.16 -2.33
C GLY A 226 5.37 -18.36 -3.46
N PRO A 227 4.17 -17.75 -3.38
CA PRO A 227 3.15 -17.84 -4.43
C PRO A 227 3.38 -16.89 -5.62
N ALA A 228 4.37 -15.98 -5.53
CA ALA A 228 4.63 -14.94 -6.52
C ALA A 228 5.81 -15.31 -7.44
N VAL A 229 5.87 -14.61 -8.57
CA VAL A 229 7.11 -14.42 -9.33
C VAL A 229 7.49 -12.94 -9.22
N ASN A 230 8.57 -12.67 -8.49
CA ASN A 230 9.13 -11.34 -8.37
C ASN A 230 9.91 -10.99 -9.65
N VAL A 231 9.71 -9.78 -10.14
CA VAL A 231 10.44 -9.21 -11.27
C VAL A 231 11.05 -7.89 -10.83
N LYS A 232 12.38 -7.80 -10.88
CA LYS A 232 13.12 -6.59 -10.52
C LYS A 232 13.97 -6.10 -11.70
N ARG A 233 13.69 -4.90 -12.20
CA ARG A 233 14.44 -4.34 -13.34
C ARG A 233 15.78 -3.75 -12.90
N PRO A 234 16.79 -3.70 -13.80
CA PRO A 234 18.05 -3.04 -13.50
C PRO A 234 17.83 -1.57 -13.11
N GLY A 235 18.41 -1.16 -11.98
CA GLY A 235 18.30 0.22 -11.49
C GLY A 235 17.04 0.52 -10.67
N GLU A 236 16.10 -0.42 -10.51
CA GLU A 236 14.96 -0.25 -9.59
C GLU A 236 15.44 -0.28 -8.13
N GLN A 237 15.10 0.78 -7.40
CA GLN A 237 15.40 0.91 -5.96
C GLN A 237 14.37 0.18 -5.08
N HIS A 238 13.15 -0.07 -5.58
CA HIS A 238 12.15 -0.92 -4.92
C HIS A 238 12.48 -2.41 -5.10
N GLY A 239 11.91 -3.29 -4.28
CA GLY A 239 12.17 -4.74 -4.37
C GLY A 239 11.42 -5.46 -5.51
N GLY A 240 11.00 -4.73 -6.54
CA GLY A 240 10.39 -5.28 -7.76
C GLY A 240 8.86 -5.34 -7.74
N ILE A 241 8.31 -6.14 -8.66
CA ILE A 241 6.88 -6.41 -8.83
C ILE A 241 6.63 -7.90 -8.61
N ASP A 242 5.78 -8.22 -7.64
CA ASP A 242 5.31 -9.57 -7.37
C ASP A 242 4.06 -9.88 -8.19
N LEU A 243 4.19 -10.78 -9.16
CA LEU A 243 3.08 -11.27 -9.98
C LEU A 243 2.52 -12.54 -9.33
N VAL A 244 1.31 -12.46 -8.79
CA VAL A 244 0.67 -13.54 -8.03
C VAL A 244 -0.48 -14.12 -8.84
N PHE A 245 -0.40 -15.40 -9.21
CA PHE A 245 -1.55 -16.12 -9.74
C PHE A 245 -2.57 -16.35 -8.63
N CYS A 246 -3.85 -16.07 -8.88
CA CYS A 246 -4.91 -16.42 -7.96
C CYS A 246 -6.18 -16.95 -8.65
N LEU A 247 -6.93 -17.79 -7.93
CA LEU A 247 -8.29 -18.20 -8.28
C LEU A 247 -9.26 -17.64 -7.26
N LEU A 248 -10.36 -17.03 -7.71
CA LEU A 248 -11.43 -16.58 -6.83
C LEU A 248 -12.39 -17.74 -6.50
N VAL A 249 -12.50 -18.07 -5.22
CA VAL A 249 -13.55 -18.93 -4.68
C VAL A 249 -14.68 -18.02 -4.21
N ARG A 250 -15.86 -18.16 -4.82
CA ARG A 250 -17.04 -17.37 -4.44
C ARG A 250 -17.64 -17.90 -3.14
N GLY A 251 -17.96 -16.97 -2.23
CA GLY A 251 -18.39 -17.28 -0.87
C GLY A 251 -17.19 -17.43 0.08
N TRP A 252 -17.40 -16.98 1.31
CA TRP A 252 -16.36 -17.03 2.32
C TRP A 252 -16.14 -18.45 2.81
N TRP A 253 -14.88 -18.89 2.78
CA TRP A 253 -14.51 -20.22 3.21
C TRP A 253 -13.09 -20.25 3.79
N PRO A 254 -12.89 -20.91 4.96
CA PRO A 254 -13.90 -21.56 5.80
C PRO A 254 -14.80 -20.55 6.50
N ALA A 255 -15.94 -21.02 7.02
CA ALA A 255 -16.91 -20.17 7.70
C ALA A 255 -16.20 -19.27 8.72
N PRO A 256 -16.48 -17.96 8.72
CA PRO A 256 -15.80 -17.04 9.60
C PRO A 256 -16.10 -17.38 11.07
N VAL A 257 -15.12 -17.21 11.94
CA VAL A 257 -15.25 -17.45 13.38
C VAL A 257 -15.42 -16.14 14.15
N TRP A 258 -15.79 -15.05 13.47
CA TRP A 258 -15.96 -13.75 14.10
C TRP A 258 -17.32 -13.65 14.81
N PRO A 259 -17.41 -12.89 15.91
CA PRO A 259 -18.68 -12.63 16.56
C PRO A 259 -19.66 -11.89 15.62
N ASP A 260 -20.96 -12.10 15.85
CA ASP A 260 -22.03 -11.40 15.14
C ASP A 260 -21.82 -9.87 15.22
N GLY A 261 -21.94 -9.18 14.08
CA GLY A 261 -21.70 -7.73 13.97
C GLY A 261 -20.27 -7.34 13.57
N ALA A 262 -19.38 -8.29 13.26
CA ALA A 262 -18.10 -7.97 12.63
C ALA A 262 -18.33 -7.21 11.30
N PRO A 263 -17.57 -6.12 11.02
CA PRO A 263 -17.83 -5.21 9.89
C PRO A 263 -17.46 -5.80 8.51
N TRP A 264 -17.20 -7.11 8.43
CA TRP A 264 -16.64 -7.77 7.27
C TRP A 264 -17.73 -8.45 6.45
N ASP A 265 -17.98 -7.94 5.24
CA ASP A 265 -18.85 -8.62 4.29
C ASP A 265 -18.18 -9.90 3.78
N THR A 266 -18.83 -11.04 3.96
CA THR A 266 -18.32 -12.34 3.48
C THR A 266 -18.64 -12.61 2.01
N SER A 267 -19.43 -11.74 1.37
CA SER A 267 -19.92 -11.91 0.00
C SER A 267 -18.82 -11.90 -1.05
N PHE A 268 -17.69 -11.26 -0.75
CA PHE A 268 -16.61 -11.06 -1.70
C PHE A 268 -15.69 -12.27 -1.92
N GLY A 269 -15.81 -13.32 -1.10
CA GLY A 269 -15.09 -14.60 -1.26
C GLY A 269 -13.62 -14.57 -0.86
N VAL A 270 -12.91 -15.66 -1.18
CA VAL A 270 -11.48 -15.84 -0.86
C VAL A 270 -10.67 -16.20 -2.10
N HIS A 271 -9.38 -15.88 -2.11
CA HIS A 271 -8.49 -16.28 -3.19
C HIS A 271 -7.71 -17.54 -2.82
N LEU A 272 -7.35 -18.34 -3.82
CA LEU A 272 -6.39 -19.43 -3.69
C LEU A 272 -5.13 -19.09 -4.48
N VAL A 273 -3.97 -19.19 -3.86
CA VAL A 273 -2.66 -18.92 -4.47
C VAL A 273 -1.80 -20.19 -4.48
N PRO A 274 -1.02 -20.46 -5.55
CA PRO A 274 -0.32 -21.73 -5.73
C PRO A 274 0.97 -21.75 -4.91
N THR A 275 0.87 -22.17 -3.65
CA THR A 275 2.01 -22.40 -2.77
C THR A 275 1.61 -23.45 -1.74
N GLY A 276 2.37 -24.54 -1.68
CA GLY A 276 2.18 -25.56 -0.66
C GLY A 276 2.93 -25.26 0.62
N ARG A 277 2.57 -26.01 1.66
CA ARG A 277 3.28 -25.96 2.94
C ARG A 277 4.63 -26.69 2.78
N PRO A 278 5.77 -26.02 3.05
CA PRO A 278 7.08 -26.65 2.97
C PRO A 278 7.15 -27.94 3.79
N GLY A 279 7.65 -29.01 3.17
CA GLY A 279 7.83 -30.33 3.79
C GLY A 279 6.54 -31.16 3.93
N SER A 280 5.39 -30.67 3.47
CA SER A 280 4.17 -31.48 3.43
C SER A 280 4.21 -32.51 2.29
N LYS A 281 3.46 -33.61 2.44
CA LYS A 281 3.36 -34.66 1.40
C LYS A 281 2.78 -34.14 0.08
N THR A 282 2.04 -33.04 0.16
CA THR A 282 1.26 -32.45 -0.93
C THR A 282 1.79 -31.07 -1.35
N GLU A 283 3.01 -30.70 -0.92
CA GLU A 283 3.61 -29.38 -1.13
C GLU A 283 3.54 -28.89 -2.60
N PHE A 284 3.76 -29.78 -3.57
CA PHE A 284 3.82 -29.41 -4.98
C PHE A 284 2.44 -29.23 -5.65
N ILE A 285 1.37 -29.66 -4.99
CA ILE A 285 0.01 -29.68 -5.53
C ILE A 285 -0.96 -28.79 -4.71
N GLU A 286 -0.48 -28.23 -3.60
CA GLU A 286 -1.25 -27.43 -2.66
C GLU A 286 -1.39 -25.96 -3.05
N TYR A 287 -2.56 -25.41 -2.71
CA TYR A 287 -2.86 -23.99 -2.73
C TYR A 287 -3.05 -23.49 -1.32
N ARG A 288 -2.63 -22.25 -1.07
CA ARG A 288 -2.91 -21.55 0.17
C ARG A 288 -4.06 -20.58 -0.02
N ILE A 289 -4.91 -20.46 0.99
CA ILE A 289 -5.90 -19.39 1.06
C ILE A 289 -5.16 -18.04 1.14
N SER A 290 -5.57 -17.08 0.32
CA SER A 290 -5.13 -15.70 0.36
C SER A 290 -6.31 -14.80 0.70
N LEU A 291 -6.06 -13.91 1.65
CA LEU A 291 -7.04 -12.97 2.20
C LEU A 291 -6.65 -11.52 1.87
N SER A 292 -5.75 -11.32 0.91
CA SER A 292 -5.20 -10.00 0.56
C SER A 292 -6.28 -8.97 0.19
N ARG A 293 -7.39 -9.39 -0.41
CA ARG A 293 -8.56 -8.54 -0.65
C ARG A 293 -9.20 -8.03 0.64
N ALA A 294 -9.43 -8.92 1.60
CA ALA A 294 -9.96 -8.56 2.93
C ALA A 294 -8.95 -7.70 3.71
N GLU A 295 -7.66 -8.01 3.61
CA GLU A 295 -6.58 -7.27 4.26
C GLU A 295 -6.52 -5.81 3.78
N VAL A 296 -6.69 -5.55 2.48
CA VAL A 296 -6.75 -4.18 1.94
C VAL A 296 -7.86 -3.37 2.59
N LEU A 297 -9.06 -3.95 2.73
CA LEU A 297 -10.18 -3.29 3.40
C LEU A 297 -9.88 -3.04 4.87
N ALA A 298 -9.44 -4.07 5.58
CA ALA A 298 -9.27 -4.00 7.02
C ALA A 298 -8.16 -3.04 7.45
N VAL A 299 -7.03 -3.03 6.73
CA VAL A 299 -5.93 -2.12 7.04
C VAL A 299 -6.31 -0.66 6.78
N ARG A 300 -7.13 -0.39 5.76
CA ARG A 300 -7.61 0.97 5.48
C ARG A 300 -8.61 1.47 6.51
N GLN A 301 -9.33 0.59 7.20
CA GLN A 301 -10.23 0.93 8.30
C GLN A 301 -9.50 1.16 9.64
N LEU A 302 -8.19 0.90 9.73
CA LEU A 302 -7.43 1.23 10.94
C LEU A 302 -7.51 2.73 11.23
N CYS A 303 -7.52 3.09 12.52
CA CYS A 303 -7.41 4.48 12.92
C CYS A 303 -6.03 5.06 12.47
N PRO A 304 -5.94 6.37 12.19
CA PRO A 304 -4.71 6.97 11.68
C PRO A 304 -3.47 6.71 12.55
N GLY A 305 -3.61 6.76 13.88
CA GLY A 305 -2.52 6.48 14.82
C GLY A 305 -1.96 5.07 14.70
N LEU A 306 -2.83 4.05 14.61
CA LEU A 306 -2.41 2.65 14.49
C LEU A 306 -1.85 2.35 13.10
N ARG A 307 -2.43 2.92 12.03
CA ARG A 307 -1.88 2.81 10.67
C ARG A 307 -0.50 3.46 10.57
N ALA A 308 -0.31 4.63 11.18
CA ALA A 308 0.98 5.28 11.30
C ALA A 308 1.97 4.42 12.09
N ALA A 309 1.56 3.80 13.21
CA ALA A 309 2.40 2.88 13.97
C ALA A 309 2.89 1.69 13.12
N VAL A 310 2.03 1.10 12.29
CA VAL A 310 2.42 0.03 11.35
C VAL A 310 3.47 0.54 10.35
N ARG A 311 3.24 1.71 9.73
CA ARG A 311 4.19 2.31 8.78
C ARG A 311 5.55 2.57 9.42
N VAL A 312 5.54 3.07 10.65
CA VAL A 312 6.76 3.43 11.39
C VAL A 312 7.52 2.18 11.81
N LEU A 313 6.85 1.14 12.31
CA LEU A 313 7.53 -0.11 12.65
C LEU A 313 8.14 -0.77 11.40
N LYS A 314 7.49 -0.66 10.23
CA LYS A 314 8.10 -1.06 8.95
C LYS A 314 9.33 -0.23 8.60
N ALA A 315 9.29 1.09 8.81
CA ALA A 315 10.44 1.97 8.57
C ALA A 315 11.61 1.65 9.51
N ILE A 316 11.33 1.42 10.80
CA ILE A 316 12.31 0.98 11.79
C ILE A 316 12.93 -0.35 11.36
N LYS A 317 12.12 -1.32 10.92
CA LYS A 317 12.64 -2.59 10.38
C LYS A 317 13.65 -2.36 9.25
N ASN A 318 13.38 -1.43 8.34
CA ASN A 318 14.30 -1.08 7.27
C ASN A 318 15.60 -0.44 7.80
N ILE A 319 15.52 0.47 8.77
CA ILE A 319 16.70 1.04 9.45
C ILE A 319 17.58 -0.06 10.05
N LEU A 320 16.96 -1.04 10.73
CA LEU A 320 17.67 -2.16 11.32
C LEU A 320 18.32 -3.05 10.26
N LYS A 321 17.59 -3.37 9.19
CA LYS A 321 18.10 -4.16 8.04
C LYS A 321 19.28 -3.45 7.37
N GLU A 322 19.14 -2.17 7.07
CA GLU A 322 20.22 -1.35 6.48
C GLU A 322 21.44 -1.36 7.39
N SER A 323 21.24 -1.27 8.70
CA SER A 323 22.30 -1.30 9.72
C SER A 323 23.02 -2.65 9.89
N GLY A 324 22.56 -3.70 9.20
CA GLY A 324 23.13 -5.05 9.29
C GLY A 324 22.60 -5.89 10.45
N VAL A 325 21.51 -5.46 11.10
CA VAL A 325 20.82 -6.26 12.11
C VAL A 325 20.00 -7.35 11.42
N ALA A 326 20.11 -8.58 11.92
CA ALA A 326 19.39 -9.74 11.40
C ALA A 326 17.89 -9.69 11.75
N ILE A 327 17.12 -8.91 10.99
CA ILE A 327 15.66 -8.74 11.14
C ILE A 327 14.88 -9.19 9.89
N GLY A 328 15.55 -9.84 8.93
CA GLY A 328 14.98 -10.22 7.63
C GLY A 328 13.71 -11.08 7.73
N ASP A 329 13.61 -11.90 8.78
CA ASP A 329 12.49 -12.80 9.00
C ASP A 329 11.24 -12.12 9.61
N LEU A 330 11.35 -10.87 10.08
CA LEU A 330 10.18 -10.08 10.49
C LEU A 330 9.39 -9.63 9.25
N LYS A 331 8.45 -10.47 8.84
CA LYS A 331 7.56 -10.20 7.71
C LYS A 331 6.63 -9.03 8.04
N SER A 332 6.41 -8.14 7.08
CA SER A 332 5.43 -7.04 7.21
C SER A 332 4.02 -7.58 7.51
N TYR A 333 3.73 -8.80 7.07
CA TYR A 333 2.48 -9.49 7.36
C TYR A 333 2.23 -9.73 8.85
N PHE A 334 3.28 -10.01 9.64
CA PHE A 334 3.14 -10.19 11.09
C PHE A 334 2.72 -8.87 11.75
N ILE A 335 3.35 -7.76 11.36
CA ILE A 335 3.04 -6.42 11.87
C ILE A 335 1.58 -6.04 11.55
N LYS A 336 1.12 -6.28 10.32
CA LYS A 336 -0.28 -6.01 9.93
C LYS A 336 -1.25 -6.87 10.74
N THR A 337 -0.95 -8.16 10.90
CA THR A 337 -1.79 -9.09 11.68
C THR A 337 -1.94 -8.61 13.12
N ALA A 338 -0.84 -8.18 13.76
CA ALA A 338 -0.89 -7.60 15.10
C ALA A 338 -1.77 -6.35 15.16
N ALA A 339 -1.63 -5.43 14.19
CA ALA A 339 -2.45 -4.21 14.15
C ALA A 339 -3.94 -4.50 14.02
N LEU A 340 -4.34 -5.47 13.20
CA LEU A 340 -5.74 -5.86 13.04
C LEU A 340 -6.31 -6.43 14.35
N TRP A 341 -5.54 -7.26 15.07
CA TRP A 341 -5.96 -7.76 16.39
C TRP A 341 -6.06 -6.65 17.42
N LEU A 342 -5.08 -5.75 17.49
CA LEU A 342 -5.09 -4.61 18.42
C LEU A 342 -6.28 -3.67 18.17
N ALA A 343 -6.70 -3.51 16.91
CA ALA A 343 -7.86 -2.68 16.54
C ALA A 343 -9.19 -3.23 17.09
N GLN A 344 -9.25 -4.51 17.47
CA GLN A 344 -10.43 -5.11 18.11
C GLN A 344 -10.46 -4.93 19.63
N GLU A 345 -9.34 -4.52 20.24
CA GLU A 345 -9.28 -4.32 21.70
C GLU A 345 -9.99 -3.02 22.10
N THR A 346 -10.65 -3.00 23.28
CA THR A 346 -11.34 -1.81 23.81
C THR A 346 -10.43 -0.58 23.95
N HIS A 347 -9.12 -0.82 24.11
CA HIS A 347 -8.08 0.20 24.22
C HIS A 347 -7.41 0.51 22.87
N GLY A 348 -7.73 -0.23 21.80
CA GLY A 348 -7.27 0.01 20.41
C GLY A 348 -7.98 1.16 19.70
N GLY A 349 -8.83 1.91 20.42
CA GLY A 349 -9.67 2.96 19.89
C GLY A 349 -8.92 4.19 19.32
N PRO A 350 -9.68 5.20 18.85
CA PRO A 350 -9.17 6.39 18.13
C PRO A 350 -8.21 7.31 18.91
N ARG A 351 -7.80 6.95 20.14
CA ARG A 351 -6.90 7.72 21.01
C ARG A 351 -5.48 7.14 21.14
N THR A 352 -5.16 6.09 20.39
CA THR A 352 -3.82 5.47 20.45
C THR A 352 -2.81 6.32 19.66
N GLY A 353 -1.85 6.95 20.34
CA GLY A 353 -0.72 7.63 19.69
C GLY A 353 0.21 6.64 18.99
N VAL A 354 1.10 7.12 18.12
CA VAL A 354 2.01 6.28 17.34
C VAL A 354 2.99 5.53 18.24
N THR A 355 3.53 6.22 19.25
CA THR A 355 4.49 5.67 20.21
C THR A 355 3.88 4.52 21.01
N ASP A 356 2.66 4.72 21.53
CA ASP A 356 1.92 3.67 22.24
C ASP A 356 1.51 2.54 21.31
N GLY A 357 1.04 2.87 20.11
CA GLY A 357 0.69 1.89 19.07
C GLY A 357 1.87 1.00 18.71
N VAL A 358 3.07 1.55 18.56
CA VAL A 358 4.28 0.76 18.31
C VAL A 358 4.60 -0.14 19.51
N ARG A 359 4.55 0.37 20.74
CA ARG A 359 4.80 -0.47 21.94
C ARG A 359 3.84 -1.66 22.00
N ARG A 360 2.54 -1.42 21.81
CA ARG A 360 1.52 -2.47 21.81
C ARG A 360 1.72 -3.48 20.68
N LEU A 361 2.12 -3.03 19.49
CA LEU A 361 2.49 -3.92 18.40
C LEU A 361 3.68 -4.81 18.77
N LEU A 362 4.73 -4.24 19.38
CA LEU A 362 5.92 -4.99 19.81
C LEU A 362 5.56 -6.01 20.89
N ASP A 363 4.76 -5.62 21.89
CA ASP A 363 4.36 -6.47 23.00
C ASP A 363 3.48 -7.64 22.53
N TRP A 364 2.48 -7.35 21.68
CA TRP A 364 1.63 -8.37 21.08
C TRP A 364 2.45 -9.35 20.24
N LEU A 365 3.36 -8.85 19.39
CA LEU A 365 4.21 -9.69 18.56
C LEU A 365 5.16 -10.55 19.38
N GLU A 366 5.82 -9.99 20.39
CA GLU A 366 6.72 -10.73 21.27
C GLU A 366 5.96 -11.84 22.00
N GLN A 367 4.82 -11.52 22.62
CA GLN A 367 4.00 -12.51 23.31
C GLN A 367 3.61 -13.66 22.39
N ARG A 368 3.08 -13.37 21.20
CA ARG A 368 2.62 -14.40 20.25
C ARG A 368 3.77 -15.23 19.66
N LEU A 369 4.94 -14.63 19.50
CA LEU A 369 6.13 -15.38 19.10
C LEU A 369 6.63 -16.26 20.25
N ASP A 370 6.64 -15.78 21.49
CA ASP A 370 7.02 -16.60 22.65
C ASP A 370 6.05 -17.77 22.90
N GLU A 371 4.74 -17.58 22.66
CA GLU A 371 3.71 -18.63 22.69
C GLU A 371 3.78 -19.60 21.49
N GLU A 372 4.70 -19.34 20.57
CA GLU A 372 4.87 -20.03 19.30
C GLU A 372 3.65 -20.00 18.35
N TRP A 373 2.68 -19.15 18.64
CA TRP A 373 1.39 -19.08 17.95
C TRP A 373 1.01 -17.65 17.57
N LEU A 374 1.12 -17.33 16.28
CA LEU A 374 0.68 -16.05 15.70
C LEU A 374 -0.56 -16.28 14.82
N PRO A 375 -1.79 -16.06 15.33
CA PRO A 375 -3.01 -16.38 14.61
C PRO A 375 -3.27 -15.40 13.47
N CYS A 376 -3.57 -15.91 12.28
CA CYS A 376 -4.11 -15.10 11.17
C CYS A 376 -5.41 -14.42 11.61
N PHE A 377 -5.55 -13.13 11.33
CA PHE A 377 -6.70 -12.33 11.77
C PHE A 377 -8.04 -12.86 11.23
N PHE A 378 -8.08 -13.18 9.94
CA PHE A 378 -9.31 -13.62 9.30
C PHE A 378 -9.59 -15.12 9.47
N TYR A 379 -8.55 -15.91 9.81
CA TYR A 379 -8.69 -17.34 10.05
C TYR A 379 -7.75 -17.80 11.18
N PRO A 380 -8.17 -17.66 12.45
CA PRO A 380 -7.28 -17.84 13.61
C PRO A 380 -6.65 -19.23 13.77
N ALA A 381 -7.17 -20.26 13.10
CA ALA A 381 -6.58 -21.59 13.06
C ALA A 381 -5.27 -21.65 12.27
N ILE A 382 -5.00 -20.67 11.42
CA ILE A 382 -3.72 -20.54 10.70
C ILE A 382 -2.72 -19.82 11.60
N ASN A 383 -1.64 -20.52 11.96
CA ASN A 383 -0.46 -19.88 12.56
C ASN A 383 0.47 -19.36 11.46
N VAL A 384 0.50 -18.04 11.27
CA VAL A 384 1.29 -17.41 10.19
C VAL A 384 2.79 -17.43 10.47
N ALA A 385 3.20 -17.73 11.70
CA ALA A 385 4.58 -17.91 12.14
C ALA A 385 5.03 -19.38 12.17
N ALA A 386 4.19 -20.33 11.70
CA ALA A 386 4.46 -21.76 11.81
C ALA A 386 5.73 -22.24 11.08
N GLU A 387 6.19 -21.50 10.07
CA GLU A 387 7.39 -21.82 9.30
C GLU A 387 8.69 -21.31 9.93
N LEU A 388 8.61 -20.52 11.00
CA LEU A 388 9.80 -19.99 11.67
C LEU A 388 10.47 -21.07 12.53
N THR A 389 11.77 -21.24 12.34
CA THR A 389 12.58 -22.04 13.27
C THR A 389 12.65 -21.35 14.64
N ALA A 390 13.03 -22.11 15.67
CA ALA A 390 13.25 -21.54 17.01
C ALA A 390 14.27 -20.40 16.99
N ASP A 391 15.37 -20.55 16.24
CA ASP A 391 16.42 -19.54 16.12
C ASP A 391 15.93 -18.27 15.42
N GLN A 392 15.17 -18.41 14.32
CA GLN A 392 14.56 -17.27 13.62
C GLN A 392 13.59 -16.53 14.53
N ARG A 393 12.77 -17.28 15.28
CA ARG A 393 11.81 -16.72 16.23
C ARG A 393 12.50 -15.92 17.33
N GLN A 394 13.55 -16.48 17.94
CA GLN A 394 14.34 -15.80 18.96
C GLN A 394 15.10 -14.60 18.41
N ALA A 395 15.60 -14.65 17.16
CA ALA A 395 16.20 -13.50 16.50
C ALA A 395 15.20 -12.36 16.27
N ILE A 396 13.96 -12.67 15.87
CA ILE A 396 12.89 -11.68 15.76
C ILE A 396 12.58 -11.09 17.14
N ILE A 397 12.36 -11.91 18.16
CA ILE A 397 12.09 -11.45 19.54
C ILE A 397 13.22 -10.53 20.04
N GLY A 398 14.49 -10.91 19.84
CA GLY A 398 15.63 -10.07 20.18
C GLY A 398 15.62 -8.72 19.46
N SER A 399 15.21 -8.71 18.19
CA SER A 399 15.03 -7.48 17.42
C SER A 399 13.86 -6.62 17.93
N LEU A 400 12.73 -7.22 18.32
CA LEU A 400 11.60 -6.50 18.92
C LEU A 400 12.00 -5.85 20.25
N ARG A 401 12.76 -6.57 21.08
CA ARG A 401 13.32 -6.05 22.34
C ARG A 401 14.28 -4.88 22.12
N LEU A 402 15.19 -5.00 21.14
CA LEU A 402 16.07 -3.90 20.71
C LEU A 402 15.27 -2.65 20.31
N VAL A 403 14.22 -2.82 19.50
CA VAL A 403 13.36 -1.71 19.10
C VAL A 403 12.65 -1.11 20.32
N ARG A 404 12.15 -1.93 21.24
CA ARG A 404 11.50 -1.45 22.47
C ARG A 404 12.45 -0.62 23.33
N GLU A 405 13.66 -1.12 23.56
CA GLU A 405 14.69 -0.46 24.39
C GLU A 405 15.12 0.89 23.82
N HIS A 406 15.23 1.00 22.49
CA HIS A 406 15.67 2.22 21.81
C HIS A 406 14.57 2.88 20.98
N LEU A 407 13.31 2.77 21.43
CA LEU A 407 12.16 3.24 20.65
C LEU A 407 12.24 4.74 20.35
N THR A 408 12.54 5.57 21.35
CA THR A 408 12.58 7.04 21.20
C THR A 408 13.52 7.52 20.09
N PRO A 409 14.83 7.15 20.07
CA PRO A 409 15.71 7.57 18.97
C PRO A 409 15.31 6.97 17.61
N LEU A 410 14.73 5.76 17.57
CA LEU A 410 14.25 5.16 16.31
C LEU A 410 13.02 5.89 15.74
N LEU A 411 12.07 6.27 16.59
CA LEU A 411 10.92 7.09 16.21
C LEU A 411 11.37 8.48 15.74
N MET A 412 12.34 9.07 16.44
CA MET A 412 12.90 10.37 16.06
C MET A 412 13.62 10.30 14.71
N ALA A 413 14.38 9.24 14.43
CA ALA A 413 15.00 9.02 13.12
C ALA A 413 13.94 8.87 12.01
N CYS A 414 12.79 8.26 12.30
CA CYS A 414 11.68 8.20 11.35
C CYS A 414 11.05 9.57 11.07
N CYS A 415 10.98 10.44 12.09
CA CYS A 415 10.50 11.82 11.93
C CYS A 415 11.49 12.66 11.12
N GLU A 416 12.77 12.63 11.48
CA GLU A 416 13.84 13.41 10.81
C GLU A 416 13.98 13.05 9.33
N LYS A 417 13.78 11.78 8.96
CA LYS A 417 13.78 11.35 7.56
C LYS A 417 12.64 11.97 6.72
N GLN A 418 11.54 12.39 7.34
CA GLN A 418 10.34 12.86 6.66
C GLN A 418 10.06 14.36 6.85
N TRP A 419 10.68 14.99 7.85
CA TRP A 419 10.38 16.34 8.28
C TRP A 419 11.65 17.16 8.51
N SER A 420 11.59 18.45 8.19
CA SER A 420 12.54 19.41 8.73
C SER A 420 12.17 19.70 10.19
N LEU A 421 13.07 19.36 11.13
CA LEU A 421 12.84 19.52 12.57
C LEU A 421 13.67 20.65 13.19
N ASN A 422 14.16 21.58 12.37
CA ASN A 422 15.00 22.70 12.79
C ASN A 422 14.33 23.56 13.87
N THR A 423 13.01 23.76 13.78
CA THR A 423 12.20 24.50 14.77
C THR A 423 12.36 23.92 16.19
N LEU A 424 12.51 22.60 16.31
CA LEU A 424 12.70 21.94 17.61
C LEU A 424 14.07 22.23 18.22
N LEU A 425 15.07 22.54 17.39
CA LEU A 425 16.45 22.81 17.80
C LEU A 425 16.74 24.29 18.07
N GLU A 426 15.81 25.21 17.77
CA GLU A 426 16.01 26.65 17.98
C GLU A 426 16.30 27.01 19.46
N GLY A 427 17.14 28.04 19.64
CA GLY A 427 17.55 28.57 20.95
C GLY A 427 18.78 27.86 21.54
N ARG A 428 19.31 28.38 22.65
CA ARG A 428 20.51 27.80 23.28
C ARG A 428 20.19 26.44 23.95
N PRO A 429 21.01 25.40 23.75
CA PRO A 429 20.77 24.06 24.28
C PRO A 429 21.28 23.96 25.73
N THR A 430 20.59 24.63 26.67
CA THR A 430 20.93 24.49 28.09
C THR A 430 20.08 23.43 28.79
N GLU A 431 18.82 23.25 28.37
CA GLU A 431 17.86 22.30 28.98
C GLU A 431 16.90 21.71 27.93
N PRO A 432 16.26 20.55 28.20
CA PRO A 432 15.16 20.04 27.39
C PRO A 432 13.97 21.01 27.34
N LEU A 433 13.23 20.99 26.24
CA LEU A 433 12.00 21.77 26.10
C LEU A 433 10.95 21.26 27.10
N SER A 434 10.22 22.19 27.73
CA SER A 434 8.98 21.84 28.40
C SER A 434 7.96 21.32 27.39
N GLU A 435 7.00 20.51 27.86
CA GLU A 435 5.95 19.97 27.00
C GLU A 435 5.18 21.07 26.24
N ARG A 436 4.81 22.16 26.93
CA ARG A 436 4.14 23.32 26.32
C ARG A 436 4.99 23.94 25.20
N GLN A 437 6.29 24.15 25.42
CA GLN A 437 7.19 24.68 24.39
C GLN A 437 7.31 23.72 23.19
N LEU A 438 7.35 22.41 23.45
CA LEU A 438 7.41 21.41 22.38
C LEU A 438 6.12 21.44 21.53
N ARG A 439 4.94 21.46 22.17
CA ARG A 439 3.63 21.57 21.48
C ARG A 439 3.54 22.82 20.62
N LEU A 440 3.95 23.98 21.14
CA LEU A 440 3.98 25.24 20.38
C LEU A 440 4.90 25.15 19.14
N ARG A 441 6.09 24.56 19.30
CA ARG A 441 7.02 24.36 18.17
C ARG A 441 6.53 23.35 17.15
N LEU A 442 5.86 22.28 17.59
CA LEU A 442 5.21 21.32 16.68
C LEU A 442 4.07 22.00 15.89
N GLY A 443 3.28 22.86 16.56
CA GLY A 443 2.27 23.69 15.91
C GLY A 443 2.86 24.61 14.84
N ARG A 444 4.01 25.26 15.13
CA ARG A 444 4.78 26.07 14.15
C ARG A 444 5.24 25.24 12.96
N THR A 445 5.89 24.09 13.19
CA THR A 445 6.36 23.20 12.12
C THR A 445 5.23 22.74 11.21
N LEU A 446 4.08 22.36 11.78
CA LEU A 446 2.91 21.96 11.00
C LEU A 446 2.29 23.11 10.22
N LEU A 447 2.22 24.32 10.79
CA LEU A 447 1.72 25.50 10.09
C LEU A 447 2.63 25.87 8.91
N GLN A 448 3.95 25.85 9.08
CA GLN A 448 4.90 26.05 8.00
C GLN A 448 4.71 25.02 6.88
N GLN A 449 4.57 23.75 7.24
CA GLN A 449 4.28 22.69 6.28
C GLN A 449 2.95 22.90 5.55
N ALA A 450 1.92 23.37 6.25
CA ALA A 450 0.61 23.66 5.69
C ALA A 450 0.64 24.80 4.65
N VAL A 451 1.45 25.83 4.90
CA VAL A 451 1.69 26.92 3.93
C VAL A 451 2.47 26.38 2.74
N PHE A 452 3.60 25.72 2.98
CA PHE A 452 4.47 25.18 1.93
C PHE A 452 3.72 24.24 0.98
N GLU A 453 3.01 23.25 1.52
CA GLU A 453 2.28 22.26 0.74
C GLU A 453 1.05 22.85 0.05
N GLY A 454 0.43 23.87 0.66
CA GLY A 454 -0.62 24.67 0.04
C GLY A 454 -0.14 25.34 -1.24
N ILE A 455 1.06 25.94 -1.23
CA ILE A 455 1.68 26.58 -2.39
C ILE A 455 2.14 25.55 -3.42
N ARG A 456 2.85 24.53 -2.96
CA ARG A 456 3.44 23.48 -3.80
C ARG A 456 2.40 22.76 -4.66
N PHE A 457 1.23 22.46 -4.09
CA PHE A 457 0.14 21.74 -4.79
C PHE A 457 -1.11 22.59 -4.99
N ARG A 458 -0.93 23.90 -5.12
CA ARG A 458 -2.01 24.84 -5.46
C ARG A 458 -2.65 24.49 -6.80
N PRO A 459 -3.91 24.89 -7.08
CA PRO A 459 -4.61 24.53 -8.32
C PRO A 459 -3.91 24.99 -9.60
N THR A 460 -3.12 26.07 -9.55
CA THR A 460 -2.38 26.59 -10.71
C THR A 460 -0.97 26.00 -10.87
N ALA A 461 -0.53 25.11 -9.99
CA ALA A 461 0.81 24.51 -10.07
C ALA A 461 0.99 23.73 -11.40
N PRO A 462 2.14 23.85 -12.07
CA PRO A 462 2.35 23.23 -13.38
C PRO A 462 2.45 21.70 -13.33
N CYS A 463 2.75 21.10 -12.17
CA CYS A 463 2.81 19.65 -11.99
C CYS A 463 1.46 18.96 -12.26
N TRP A 464 0.35 19.67 -12.12
CA TRP A 464 -0.97 19.12 -12.37
C TRP A 464 -1.20 18.70 -13.83
N GLU A 465 -0.49 19.30 -14.80
CA GLU A 465 -0.54 18.89 -16.21
C GLU A 465 -0.24 17.39 -16.36
N SER A 466 0.82 16.93 -15.71
CA SER A 466 1.24 15.53 -15.70
C SER A 466 0.20 14.65 -15.01
N TRP A 467 -0.37 15.11 -13.90
CA TRP A 467 -1.40 14.37 -13.18
C TRP A 467 -2.71 14.25 -13.97
N TRP A 468 -3.21 15.32 -14.57
CA TRP A 468 -4.42 15.28 -15.39
C TRP A 468 -4.24 14.34 -16.57
N SER A 469 -3.09 14.42 -17.24
CA SER A 469 -2.73 13.57 -18.37
C SER A 469 -2.66 12.09 -18.02
N ALA A 470 -2.30 11.74 -16.78
CA ALA A 470 -2.27 10.38 -16.29
C ALA A 470 -3.62 9.89 -15.72
N ALA A 471 -4.24 10.68 -14.83
CA ALA A 471 -5.39 10.26 -14.03
C ALA A 471 -6.72 10.31 -14.80
N ILE A 472 -6.94 11.33 -15.62
CA ILE A 472 -8.22 11.52 -16.34
C ILE A 472 -8.51 10.33 -17.27
N PRO A 473 -7.57 9.89 -18.15
CA PRO A 473 -7.85 8.76 -19.04
C PRO A 473 -8.14 7.44 -18.30
N LEU A 474 -7.57 7.27 -17.10
CA LEU A 474 -7.73 6.07 -16.28
C LEU A 474 -9.08 6.04 -15.55
N LEU A 475 -9.57 7.17 -15.05
CA LEU A 475 -10.71 7.20 -14.14
C LEU A 475 -11.97 7.88 -14.69
N ALA A 476 -11.87 8.81 -15.64
CA ALA A 476 -13.03 9.60 -16.06
C ALA A 476 -14.18 8.75 -16.59
N ARG A 477 -13.87 7.64 -17.28
CA ARG A 477 -14.86 6.66 -17.73
C ARG A 477 -15.09 5.54 -16.72
N ALA A 478 -14.05 5.14 -15.99
CA ALA A 478 -14.06 3.94 -15.18
C ALA A 478 -14.69 4.16 -13.80
N ALA A 479 -14.39 5.29 -13.15
CA ALA A 479 -14.86 5.68 -11.81
C ALA A 479 -14.76 7.21 -11.59
N PRO A 480 -15.62 8.04 -12.22
CA PRO A 480 -15.49 9.50 -12.20
C PRO A 480 -15.60 10.13 -10.80
N ARG A 481 -16.41 9.56 -9.90
CA ARG A 481 -16.49 10.04 -8.49
C ARG A 481 -15.14 9.90 -7.77
N LEU A 482 -14.41 8.81 -8.01
CA LEU A 482 -13.10 8.59 -7.39
C LEU A 482 -12.01 9.53 -7.93
N LEU A 483 -12.16 10.02 -9.16
CA LEU A 483 -11.22 10.98 -9.75
C LEU A 483 -11.18 12.28 -8.95
N GLN A 484 -12.34 12.79 -8.54
CA GLN A 484 -12.46 14.01 -7.73
C GLN A 484 -11.81 13.82 -6.35
N TRP A 485 -12.07 12.69 -5.70
CA TRP A 485 -11.46 12.38 -4.40
C TRP A 485 -9.96 12.16 -4.47
N TRP A 486 -9.46 11.56 -5.56
CA TRP A 486 -8.02 11.41 -5.74
C TRP A 486 -7.35 12.76 -5.99
N HIS A 487 -7.97 13.62 -6.81
CA HIS A 487 -7.52 15.01 -6.99
C HIS A 487 -7.50 15.76 -5.65
N HIS A 488 -8.59 15.69 -4.87
CA HIS A 488 -8.70 16.32 -3.56
C HIS A 488 -7.58 15.85 -2.63
N MET A 489 -7.38 14.53 -2.48
CA MET A 489 -6.31 13.97 -1.64
C MET A 489 -4.91 14.47 -2.04
N LYS A 490 -4.68 14.78 -3.33
CA LYS A 490 -3.41 15.31 -3.84
C LYS A 490 -3.31 16.84 -3.82
N SER A 491 -4.38 17.53 -3.46
CA SER A 491 -4.44 18.98 -3.51
C SER A 491 -3.74 19.65 -2.33
N GLY A 492 -3.18 20.84 -2.59
CA GLY A 492 -2.62 21.69 -1.55
C GLY A 492 -3.65 22.04 -0.47
N THR A 493 -4.93 22.17 -0.83
CA THR A 493 -6.03 22.39 0.11
C THR A 493 -6.17 21.25 1.12
N HIS A 494 -6.23 19.99 0.66
CA HIS A 494 -6.32 18.82 1.55
C HIS A 494 -5.10 18.70 2.46
N HIS A 495 -3.91 18.86 1.88
CA HIS A 495 -2.65 18.82 2.63
C HIS A 495 -2.64 19.90 3.73
N GLN A 496 -2.97 21.14 3.37
CA GLN A 496 -3.05 22.27 4.28
C GLN A 496 -4.06 22.02 5.40
N GLN A 497 -5.26 21.54 5.08
CA GLN A 497 -6.29 21.21 6.08
C GLN A 497 -5.81 20.15 7.08
N CYS A 498 -5.18 19.06 6.60
CA CYS A 498 -4.66 18.01 7.48
C CYS A 498 -3.59 18.52 8.44
N TYR A 499 -2.64 19.32 7.95
CA TYR A 499 -1.58 19.87 8.79
C TYR A 499 -2.11 20.90 9.78
N LEU A 500 -3.03 21.77 9.36
CA LEU A 500 -3.68 22.74 10.25
C LEU A 500 -4.51 22.06 11.33
N LEU A 501 -5.25 21.00 10.99
CA LEU A 501 -6.00 20.21 11.98
C LEU A 501 -5.06 19.61 13.04
N MET A 502 -3.92 19.08 12.61
CA MET A 502 -2.93 18.54 13.55
C MET A 502 -2.24 19.64 14.36
N ALA A 503 -1.99 20.81 13.78
CA ALA A 503 -1.41 21.96 14.47
C ALA A 503 -2.37 22.45 15.56
N TRP A 504 -3.65 22.57 15.22
CA TRP A 504 -4.72 22.90 16.15
C TRP A 504 -4.84 21.89 17.28
N SER A 505 -4.71 20.59 16.98
CA SER A 505 -4.88 19.51 17.95
C SER A 505 -3.71 19.38 18.94
N VAL A 506 -2.48 19.72 18.53
CA VAL A 506 -1.28 19.57 19.39
C VAL A 506 -1.09 20.75 20.34
N VAL A 507 -1.48 21.95 19.92
CA VAL A 507 -1.34 23.19 20.70
C VAL A 507 -2.39 23.23 21.80
N ASP A 508 -2.01 23.68 22.99
CA ASP A 508 -2.95 23.83 24.11
C ASP A 508 -4.03 24.87 23.75
N PRO A 509 -5.33 24.59 23.94
CA PRO A 509 -6.38 25.57 23.71
C PRO A 509 -6.16 26.91 24.43
N ALA A 510 -5.51 26.91 25.61
CA ALA A 510 -5.18 28.14 26.33
C ALA A 510 -4.19 29.04 25.58
N ASP A 511 -3.34 28.46 24.73
CA ASP A 511 -2.42 29.17 23.84
C ASP A 511 -3.11 29.67 22.56
N LEU A 512 -4.36 29.28 22.33
CA LEU A 512 -5.20 29.65 21.17
C LEU A 512 -6.37 30.60 21.54
N ALA A 513 -6.55 30.92 22.83
CA ALA A 513 -7.79 31.37 23.47
C ALA A 513 -8.36 32.77 23.10
N ASP A 514 -8.05 33.30 21.91
CA ASP A 514 -8.87 34.36 21.29
C ASP A 514 -9.64 33.88 20.05
N GLY A 515 -9.57 32.59 19.71
CA GLY A 515 -10.38 31.99 18.64
C GLY A 515 -11.66 31.39 19.20
N GLU A 516 -12.81 32.01 18.95
CA GLU A 516 -14.08 31.34 19.22
C GLU A 516 -14.24 30.13 18.29
N PRO A 517 -14.63 28.95 18.81
CA PRO A 517 -15.06 27.85 17.95
C PRO A 517 -16.37 28.25 17.26
N MET A 518 -16.33 28.53 15.95
CA MET A 518 -17.57 28.74 15.18
C MET A 518 -18.34 27.42 15.06
N THR A 519 -19.49 27.33 15.72
CA THR A 519 -20.42 26.21 15.55
C THR A 519 -21.19 26.32 14.23
N SER A 520 -21.34 25.18 13.55
CA SER A 520 -22.19 25.00 12.37
C SER A 520 -23.67 25.33 12.66
N PRO A 521 -24.46 25.83 11.69
CA PRO A 521 -25.91 25.85 11.80
C PRO A 521 -26.43 24.43 12.05
N VAL A 522 -27.35 24.30 13.01
CA VAL A 522 -27.99 23.04 13.39
C VAL A 522 -28.47 22.27 12.15
N GLY A 523 -27.80 21.16 11.83
CA GLY A 523 -28.16 20.28 10.70
C GLY A 523 -26.96 19.67 9.97
N ASP A 524 -25.80 20.32 9.97
CA ASP A 524 -24.61 19.86 9.23
C ASP A 524 -23.53 19.24 10.16
N VAL A 525 -23.01 18.08 9.77
CA VAL A 525 -21.97 17.29 10.48
C VAL A 525 -20.56 17.92 10.34
N THR A 526 -20.42 19.01 9.59
CA THR A 526 -19.16 19.72 9.32
C THR A 526 -18.78 20.66 10.46
N VAL A 527 -17.64 20.40 11.11
CA VAL A 527 -17.03 21.31 12.08
C VAL A 527 -16.12 22.28 11.34
N THR A 528 -16.41 23.58 11.41
CA THR A 528 -15.53 24.63 10.89
C THR A 528 -14.64 25.14 12.02
N LEU A 529 -13.32 25.04 11.85
CA LEU A 529 -12.35 25.56 12.81
C LEU A 529 -11.73 26.86 12.30
N ASP A 530 -11.75 27.92 13.11
CA ASP A 530 -10.98 29.13 12.82
C ASP A 530 -9.51 28.92 13.19
N VAL A 531 -8.68 28.68 12.19
CA VAL A 531 -7.24 28.45 12.33
C VAL A 531 -6.44 29.75 12.46
N THR A 532 -7.08 30.93 12.40
CA THR A 532 -6.41 32.23 12.50
C THR A 532 -5.47 32.35 13.72
N PRO A 533 -5.82 31.88 14.93
CA PRO A 533 -4.93 31.93 16.10
C PRO A 533 -3.58 31.23 15.90
N LEU A 534 -3.50 30.18 15.08
CA LEU A 534 -2.24 29.46 14.82
C LEU A 534 -1.17 30.36 14.19
N THR A 535 -1.56 31.39 13.44
CA THR A 535 -0.62 32.32 12.80
C THR A 535 0.19 33.14 13.80
N ARG A 536 -0.25 33.24 15.05
CA ARG A 536 0.48 33.92 16.13
C ARG A 536 1.66 33.11 16.64
N LEU A 537 1.70 31.82 16.33
CA LEU A 537 2.81 30.95 16.69
C LEU A 537 4.07 31.27 15.87
N LEU A 538 3.90 31.84 14.67
CA LEU A 538 4.99 32.18 13.78
C LEU A 538 5.84 33.32 14.35
N THR A 539 7.14 33.08 14.39
CA THR A 539 8.19 34.05 14.75
C THR A 539 8.61 34.85 13.53
N ASP A 540 9.39 35.92 13.73
CA ASP A 540 9.95 36.70 12.63
C ASP A 540 10.82 35.85 11.70
N SER A 541 11.61 34.91 12.27
CA SER A 541 12.40 33.96 11.47
C SER A 541 11.52 33.04 10.63
N ASP A 542 10.37 32.59 11.15
CA ASP A 542 9.45 31.76 10.37
C ASP A 542 8.83 32.55 9.22
N LEU A 543 8.54 33.83 9.44
CA LEU A 543 8.02 34.72 8.42
C LEU A 543 9.08 35.04 7.37
N ASP A 544 10.33 35.25 7.78
CA ASP A 544 11.47 35.39 6.86
C ASP A 544 11.62 34.13 6.00
N ASP A 545 11.53 32.93 6.58
CA ASP A 545 11.62 31.68 5.81
C ASP A 545 10.44 31.49 4.84
N LEU A 546 9.23 31.92 5.21
CA LEU A 546 8.02 31.75 4.39
C LEU A 546 7.86 32.86 3.32
N LEU A 547 8.36 34.07 3.58
CA LEU A 547 8.09 35.27 2.78
C LEU A 547 9.35 35.90 2.15
N GLY A 548 10.55 35.49 2.59
CA GLY A 548 11.87 36.07 2.26
C GLY A 548 12.11 37.46 2.83
N GLU A 549 11.24 38.43 2.49
CA GLU A 549 11.31 39.80 2.98
C GLU A 549 9.94 40.28 3.53
N PRO A 550 9.55 39.89 4.76
CA PRO A 550 8.24 40.21 5.35
C PRO A 550 7.93 41.71 5.40
N ALA A 551 8.96 42.54 5.63
CA ALA A 551 8.82 43.99 5.69
C ALA A 551 8.47 44.60 4.32
N ALA A 552 9.13 44.14 3.24
CA ALA A 552 8.86 44.58 1.88
C ALA A 552 7.44 44.19 1.45
N MET A 553 7.04 42.95 1.78
CA MET A 553 5.69 42.44 1.56
C MET A 553 4.62 43.27 2.28
N THR A 554 4.82 43.55 3.56
CA THR A 554 3.87 44.34 4.36
C THR A 554 3.75 45.77 3.82
N ALA A 555 4.87 46.39 3.44
CA ALA A 555 4.89 47.72 2.85
C ALA A 555 4.14 47.76 1.51
N TRP A 556 4.32 46.74 0.68
CA TRP A 556 3.59 46.62 -0.59
C TRP A 556 2.09 46.45 -0.37
N CYS A 557 1.66 45.53 0.50
CA CYS A 557 0.24 45.29 0.79
C CYS A 557 -0.49 46.52 1.38
N ARG A 558 0.23 47.38 2.11
CA ARG A 558 -0.31 48.66 2.61
C ARG A 558 -0.48 49.70 1.52
N ARG A 559 0.41 49.70 0.53
CA ARG A 559 0.33 50.60 -0.64
C ARG A 559 -0.73 50.14 -1.64
N GLU A 560 -0.74 48.85 -1.93
CA GLU A 560 -1.61 48.19 -2.90
C GLU A 560 -2.31 47.03 -2.19
N ARG A 561 -3.53 47.23 -1.68
CA ARG A 561 -4.25 46.17 -0.97
C ARG A 561 -4.74 45.12 -1.97
N PRO A 562 -4.19 43.90 -1.98
CA PRO A 562 -4.59 42.89 -2.96
C PRO A 562 -6.00 42.38 -2.66
N ALA A 563 -6.74 42.04 -3.72
CA ALA A 563 -8.05 41.42 -3.59
C ALA A 563 -7.95 40.11 -2.80
N GLY A 564 -8.82 39.95 -1.79
CA GLY A 564 -8.81 38.80 -0.89
C GLY A 564 -8.04 39.01 0.42
N LEU A 565 -7.31 40.12 0.58
CA LEU A 565 -6.75 40.55 1.87
C LEU A 565 -7.64 41.63 2.50
N THR A 566 -8.33 41.27 3.58
CA THR A 566 -9.34 42.12 4.23
C THR A 566 -8.79 42.84 5.47
N ALA A 567 -7.78 42.27 6.12
CA ALA A 567 -7.11 42.82 7.29
C ALA A 567 -5.64 43.17 6.99
N GLU A 568 -5.02 43.99 7.85
CA GLU A 568 -3.61 44.35 7.71
C GLU A 568 -2.71 43.10 7.82
N PRO A 569 -1.66 42.95 6.97
CA PRO A 569 -0.81 41.76 6.95
C PRO A 569 -0.14 41.40 8.28
N ASP A 570 0.05 42.38 9.16
CA ASP A 570 0.66 42.20 10.47
C ASP A 570 -0.33 41.67 11.53
N THR A 571 -1.64 41.75 11.27
CA THR A 571 -2.69 41.20 12.14
C THR A 571 -2.83 39.69 11.96
N PRO A 572 -3.26 38.91 12.98
CA PRO A 572 -3.48 37.47 12.83
C PRO A 572 -4.39 37.12 11.66
N ARG A 573 -5.47 37.89 11.46
CA ARG A 573 -6.40 37.68 10.35
C ARG A 573 -5.74 37.94 8.99
N GLY A 574 -4.99 39.04 8.85
CA GLY A 574 -4.29 39.35 7.61
C GLY A 574 -3.19 38.33 7.31
N ARG A 575 -2.45 37.86 8.33
CA ARG A 575 -1.48 36.77 8.20
C ARG A 575 -2.14 35.49 7.73
N ALA A 576 -3.28 35.11 8.31
CA ALA A 576 -4.01 33.90 7.90
C ALA A 576 -4.49 33.99 6.46
N GLU A 577 -5.09 35.13 6.08
CA GLU A 577 -5.55 35.35 4.71
C GLU A 577 -4.41 35.33 3.70
N LEU A 578 -3.27 35.91 4.05
CA LEU A 578 -2.08 35.92 3.20
C LEU A 578 -1.46 34.52 3.08
N LEU A 579 -1.12 33.87 4.21
CA LEU A 579 -0.35 32.63 4.24
C LEU A 579 -1.16 31.40 3.83
N LEU A 580 -2.45 31.36 4.13
CA LEU A 580 -3.31 30.19 3.87
C LEU A 580 -4.07 30.31 2.55
N ARG A 581 -3.75 31.31 1.71
CA ARG A 581 -4.26 31.45 0.34
C ARG A 581 -3.11 31.44 -0.64
N PRO A 582 -2.70 30.25 -1.13
CA PRO A 582 -1.53 30.08 -1.99
C PRO A 582 -1.43 31.05 -3.16
N GLU A 583 -2.52 31.26 -3.90
CA GLU A 583 -2.55 32.14 -5.06
C GLU A 583 -2.41 33.61 -4.69
N LEU A 584 -2.97 34.01 -3.55
CA LEU A 584 -2.79 35.36 -3.02
C LEU A 584 -1.33 35.55 -2.61
N LEU A 585 -0.77 34.61 -1.86
CA LEU A 585 0.63 34.67 -1.41
C LEU A 585 1.60 34.79 -2.58
N LEU A 586 1.52 33.91 -3.58
CA LEU A 586 2.40 33.95 -4.74
C LEU A 586 2.26 35.23 -5.55
N ARG A 587 1.04 35.75 -5.70
CA ARG A 587 0.83 37.05 -6.35
C ARG A 587 1.57 38.15 -5.62
N VAL A 588 1.47 38.20 -4.28
CA VAL A 588 2.17 39.22 -3.52
C VAL A 588 3.68 39.02 -3.56
N LEU A 589 4.18 37.78 -3.46
CA LEU A 589 5.61 37.48 -3.61
C LEU A 589 6.16 37.94 -4.96
N GLY A 590 5.44 37.69 -6.06
CA GLY A 590 5.84 38.10 -7.41
C GLY A 590 5.98 39.62 -7.58
N GLU A 591 5.20 40.41 -6.84
CA GLU A 591 5.19 41.87 -6.92
C GLU A 591 6.12 42.54 -5.90
N ALA A 592 6.18 41.99 -4.67
CA ALA A 592 6.89 42.60 -3.56
C ALA A 592 8.32 42.07 -3.39
N VAL A 593 8.55 40.79 -3.70
CA VAL A 593 9.84 40.11 -3.48
C VAL A 593 10.15 39.16 -4.66
N PRO A 594 10.47 39.67 -5.87
CA PRO A 594 10.59 38.85 -7.08
C PRO A 594 11.60 37.70 -6.98
N ARG A 595 12.65 37.85 -6.17
CA ARG A 595 13.65 36.81 -5.93
C ARG A 595 13.05 35.56 -5.28
N GLU A 596 12.13 35.72 -4.34
CA GLU A 596 11.44 34.57 -3.72
C GLU A 596 10.49 33.89 -4.71
N MET A 597 9.90 34.67 -5.61
CA MET A 597 9.11 34.10 -6.70
C MET A 597 9.97 33.23 -7.63
N ASP A 598 11.26 33.58 -7.84
CA ASP A 598 12.18 32.73 -8.61
C ASP A 598 12.46 31.39 -7.91
N VAL A 599 12.58 31.38 -6.57
CA VAL A 599 12.70 30.14 -5.79
C VAL A 599 11.47 29.25 -5.99
N TRP A 600 10.27 29.82 -5.92
CA TRP A 600 9.03 29.06 -6.15
C TRP A 600 8.86 28.55 -7.58
N ARG A 601 9.35 29.30 -8.59
CA ARG A 601 9.40 28.82 -9.98
C ARG A 601 10.32 27.60 -10.13
N GLU A 602 11.42 27.57 -9.39
CA GLU A 602 12.33 26.43 -9.38
C GLU A 602 11.69 25.21 -8.69
N VAL A 603 11.03 25.42 -7.55
CA VAL A 603 10.25 24.36 -6.88
C VAL A 603 9.18 23.80 -7.82
N ASP A 604 8.44 24.66 -8.53
CA ASP A 604 7.45 24.26 -9.52
C ASP A 604 8.07 23.41 -10.66
N ARG A 605 9.28 23.77 -11.11
CA ARG A 605 10.02 23.01 -12.14
C ARG A 605 10.41 21.63 -11.63
N GLU A 606 11.03 21.55 -10.46
CA GLU A 606 11.44 20.29 -9.84
C GLU A 606 10.24 19.37 -9.58
N GLU A 607 9.13 19.92 -9.09
CA GLU A 607 7.91 19.14 -8.87
C GLU A 607 7.27 18.65 -10.17
N LYS A 608 7.25 19.49 -11.21
CA LYS A 608 6.79 19.06 -12.53
C LYS A 608 7.61 17.89 -13.05
N GLU A 609 8.94 17.98 -13.00
CA GLU A 609 9.84 16.91 -13.44
C GLU A 609 9.63 15.62 -12.63
N ALA A 610 9.48 15.74 -11.31
CA ALA A 610 9.18 14.60 -10.44
C ALA A 610 7.83 13.96 -10.78
N TRP A 611 6.81 14.77 -11.09
CA TRP A 611 5.48 14.27 -11.45
C TRP A 611 5.45 13.63 -12.83
N GLU A 612 6.13 14.18 -13.83
CA GLU A 612 6.27 13.56 -15.17
C GLU A 612 6.92 12.17 -15.10
N GLY A 613 7.88 11.98 -14.18
CA GLY A 613 8.46 10.67 -13.92
C GLY A 613 7.47 9.64 -13.39
N ASN A 614 6.54 10.05 -12.53
CA ASN A 614 5.63 9.18 -11.78
C ASN A 614 4.22 9.04 -12.36
N TYR A 615 3.73 10.07 -13.06
CA TYR A 615 2.40 10.20 -13.64
C TYR A 615 2.50 10.23 -15.16
N ARG A 616 2.80 9.07 -15.73
CA ARG A 616 2.81 8.91 -17.19
C ARG A 616 1.40 8.62 -17.69
N PRO A 617 0.99 9.19 -18.84
CA PRO A 617 -0.27 8.81 -19.49
C PRO A 617 -0.32 7.30 -19.73
N PRO A 618 -1.49 6.65 -19.52
CA PRO A 618 -1.62 5.24 -19.87
C PRO A 618 -1.45 5.06 -21.37
N ALA A 619 -1.01 3.87 -21.76
CA ALA A 619 -0.86 3.55 -23.17
C ALA A 619 -2.21 3.62 -23.89
N THR A 620 -2.22 4.36 -25.00
CA THR A 620 -3.40 4.51 -25.85
C THR A 620 -3.73 3.19 -26.56
N TYR A 621 -4.96 3.08 -27.06
CA TYR A 621 -5.33 1.96 -27.93
C TYR A 621 -4.35 1.79 -29.09
N GLN A 622 -3.96 2.90 -29.73
CA GLN A 622 -3.14 2.85 -30.94
C GLN A 622 -1.74 2.31 -30.62
N GLN A 623 -1.14 2.75 -29.51
CA GLN A 623 0.12 2.20 -29.03
C GLN A 623 0.01 0.70 -28.72
N ARG A 624 -1.07 0.25 -28.07
CA ARG A 624 -1.28 -1.19 -27.77
C ARG A 624 -1.52 -2.02 -29.03
N ARG A 625 -2.20 -1.45 -30.03
CA ARG A 625 -2.38 -2.05 -31.34
C ARG A 625 -1.05 -2.19 -32.07
N GLU A 626 -0.28 -1.11 -32.15
CA GLU A 626 1.04 -1.08 -32.79
C GLU A 626 2.01 -2.07 -32.14
N GLU A 627 2.02 -2.17 -30.80
CA GLU A 627 2.84 -3.16 -30.10
C GLU A 627 2.46 -4.60 -30.49
N LEU A 628 1.17 -4.91 -30.55
CA LEU A 628 0.69 -6.23 -30.99
C LEU A 628 1.02 -6.50 -32.46
N GLU A 629 0.87 -5.51 -33.33
CA GLU A 629 1.20 -5.60 -34.76
C GLU A 629 2.71 -5.77 -34.96
N GLN A 630 3.54 -5.09 -34.19
CA GLN A 630 4.99 -5.25 -34.16
C GLN A 630 5.41 -6.65 -33.67
N GLN A 631 4.78 -7.15 -32.60
CA GLN A 631 5.02 -8.52 -32.14
C GLN A 631 4.61 -9.55 -33.19
N LEU A 632 3.53 -9.28 -33.95
CA LEU A 632 3.06 -10.14 -35.01
C LEU A 632 3.94 -10.09 -36.27
N SER A 633 4.48 -8.93 -36.63
CA SER A 633 5.42 -8.80 -37.76
C SER A 633 6.73 -9.54 -37.47
N LEU A 634 7.17 -9.53 -36.21
CA LEU A 634 8.28 -10.34 -35.71
C LEU A 634 7.89 -11.79 -35.42
N SER A 635 6.73 -12.26 -35.89
CA SER A 635 6.22 -13.57 -35.46
C SER A 635 7.05 -14.77 -35.93
N GLY A 636 7.96 -14.57 -36.90
CA GLY A 636 8.99 -15.54 -37.28
C GLY A 636 10.03 -15.78 -36.17
N LEU A 637 10.19 -14.82 -35.25
CA LEU A 637 11.12 -14.88 -34.12
C LEU A 637 10.49 -15.42 -32.83
N LEU A 638 9.17 -15.67 -32.76
CA LEU A 638 8.54 -16.16 -31.52
C LEU A 638 9.15 -17.49 -31.05
N GLN A 639 9.45 -18.41 -31.97
CA GLN A 639 10.11 -19.67 -31.64
C GLN A 639 11.54 -19.43 -31.14
N PHE A 640 12.25 -18.48 -31.75
CA PHE A 640 13.59 -18.09 -31.31
C PHE A 640 13.56 -17.50 -29.90
N TRP A 641 12.62 -16.59 -29.61
CA TRP A 641 12.46 -16.02 -28.26
C TRP A 641 12.09 -17.07 -27.22
N LEU A 642 11.18 -18.00 -27.53
CA LEU A 642 10.85 -19.09 -26.62
C LEU A 642 12.07 -19.99 -26.37
N ARG A 643 12.85 -20.36 -27.38
CA ARG A 643 14.09 -21.15 -27.18
C ARG A 643 15.15 -20.40 -26.37
N LEU A 644 15.25 -19.09 -26.58
CA LEU A 644 16.23 -18.25 -25.87
C LEU A 644 15.86 -18.07 -24.40
N LYS A 645 14.58 -17.80 -24.13
CA LYS A 645 14.09 -17.47 -22.78
C LYS A 645 13.66 -18.70 -21.97
N LEU A 646 13.31 -19.81 -22.65
CA LEU A 646 12.90 -21.10 -22.08
C LEU A 646 13.67 -22.26 -22.77
N PRO A 647 15.00 -22.35 -22.60
CA PRO A 647 15.83 -23.38 -23.24
C PRO A 647 15.42 -24.82 -22.92
N GLU A 648 14.72 -25.03 -21.81
CA GLU A 648 14.19 -26.32 -21.34
C GLU A 648 12.94 -26.78 -22.09
N MET A 649 12.26 -25.90 -22.83
CA MET A 649 11.04 -26.23 -23.55
C MET A 649 11.38 -27.05 -24.82
N ASP A 650 10.78 -28.23 -24.97
CA ASP A 650 11.05 -29.09 -26.12
C ASP A 650 10.60 -28.48 -27.45
N GLY A 651 11.25 -28.89 -28.55
CA GLY A 651 11.02 -28.34 -29.89
C GLY A 651 9.55 -28.33 -30.33
N PRO A 652 8.83 -29.48 -30.26
CA PRO A 652 7.39 -29.53 -30.53
C PRO A 652 6.57 -28.55 -29.68
N THR A 653 6.81 -28.48 -28.37
CA THR A 653 6.11 -27.55 -27.46
C THR A 653 6.39 -26.09 -27.81
N VAL A 654 7.62 -25.74 -28.18
CA VAL A 654 7.97 -24.40 -28.68
C VAL A 654 7.16 -24.03 -29.92
N VAL A 655 7.09 -24.93 -30.91
CA VAL A 655 6.36 -24.69 -32.16
C VAL A 655 4.86 -24.52 -31.89
N ALA A 656 4.29 -25.38 -31.04
CA ALA A 656 2.89 -25.31 -30.65
C ALA A 656 2.57 -24.00 -29.92
N THR A 657 3.39 -23.62 -28.95
CA THR A 657 3.22 -22.39 -28.15
C THR A 657 3.37 -21.14 -29.01
N ALA A 658 4.41 -21.05 -29.86
CA ALA A 658 4.58 -19.93 -30.78
C ALA A 658 3.42 -19.81 -31.77
N GLY A 659 2.96 -20.93 -32.33
CA GLY A 659 1.83 -20.97 -33.24
C GLY A 659 0.54 -20.52 -32.58
N LEU A 660 0.29 -20.95 -31.34
CA LEU A 660 -0.89 -20.53 -30.58
C LEU A 660 -0.80 -19.05 -30.18
N TRP A 661 0.36 -18.58 -29.70
CA TRP A 661 0.58 -17.17 -29.36
C TRP A 661 0.31 -16.28 -30.57
N ARG A 662 0.85 -16.61 -31.74
CA ARG A 662 0.57 -15.90 -33.01
C ARG A 662 -0.94 -15.85 -33.31
N ARG A 663 -1.62 -17.00 -33.24
CA ARG A 663 -3.07 -17.08 -33.49
C ARG A 663 -3.87 -16.22 -32.51
N ARG A 664 -3.50 -16.20 -31.22
CA ARG A 664 -4.18 -15.39 -30.20
C ARG A 664 -3.99 -13.89 -30.46
N MET A 665 -2.79 -13.46 -30.86
CA MET A 665 -2.55 -12.07 -31.27
C MET A 665 -3.39 -11.69 -32.50
N GLN A 666 -3.39 -12.53 -33.54
CA GLN A 666 -4.22 -12.31 -34.73
C GLN A 666 -5.71 -12.23 -34.38
N GLN A 667 -6.19 -13.16 -33.54
CA GLN A 667 -7.58 -13.17 -33.08
C GLN A 667 -7.96 -11.91 -32.30
N LEU A 668 -7.05 -11.34 -31.51
CA LEU A 668 -7.27 -10.11 -30.77
C LEU A 668 -7.29 -8.89 -31.70
N LEU A 669 -6.40 -8.86 -32.71
CA LEU A 669 -6.32 -7.80 -33.71
C LEU A 669 -7.43 -7.86 -34.78
N THR A 670 -8.19 -8.95 -34.86
CA THR A 670 -9.24 -9.12 -35.86
C THR A 670 -10.51 -8.35 -35.50
N GLY A 671 -11.00 -7.53 -36.44
CA GLY A 671 -12.21 -6.72 -36.26
C GLY A 671 -12.08 -5.78 -35.05
N ASP A 672 -13.17 -5.65 -34.27
CA ASP A 672 -13.23 -4.74 -33.13
C ASP A 672 -12.80 -5.37 -31.79
N ARG A 673 -12.20 -6.56 -31.80
CA ARG A 673 -11.93 -7.30 -30.55
C ARG A 673 -10.94 -6.59 -29.62
N LEU A 674 -9.81 -6.10 -30.15
CA LEU A 674 -8.87 -5.29 -29.36
C LEU A 674 -9.53 -4.01 -28.88
N ARG A 675 -10.38 -3.38 -29.72
CA ARG A 675 -11.08 -2.14 -29.35
C ARG A 675 -12.03 -2.39 -28.19
N ALA A 676 -12.87 -3.41 -28.29
CA ALA A 676 -13.78 -3.82 -27.24
C ALA A 676 -13.05 -4.22 -25.95
N ALA A 677 -11.90 -4.92 -26.05
CA ALA A 677 -11.10 -5.28 -24.88
C ALA A 677 -10.46 -4.04 -24.22
N TYR A 678 -9.97 -3.09 -25.01
CA TYR A 678 -9.43 -1.82 -24.54
C TYR A 678 -10.53 -0.98 -23.87
N ASP A 679 -11.67 -0.79 -24.54
CA ASP A 679 -12.82 -0.07 -24.00
C ASP A 679 -13.40 -0.74 -22.76
N ALA A 680 -13.32 -2.07 -22.64
CA ALA A 680 -13.69 -2.76 -21.41
C ALA A 680 -12.70 -2.47 -20.28
N ALA A 681 -11.39 -2.40 -20.57
CA ALA A 681 -10.36 -2.09 -19.58
C ALA A 681 -10.50 -0.65 -19.03
N VAL A 682 -10.73 0.34 -19.91
CA VAL A 682 -10.81 1.76 -19.52
C VAL A 682 -12.22 2.26 -19.21
N GLY A 683 -13.25 1.58 -19.71
CA GLY A 683 -14.62 2.11 -19.77
C GLY A 683 -15.59 1.57 -18.72
N ARG A 684 -15.26 0.45 -18.05
CA ARG A 684 -15.99 -0.03 -16.88
C ARG A 684 -14.94 -0.58 -15.94
N TRP A 685 -14.56 0.16 -14.90
CA TRP A 685 -13.81 -0.47 -13.84
C TRP A 685 -14.75 -1.51 -13.24
N PRO A 686 -14.47 -2.80 -13.44
CA PRO A 686 -15.26 -3.79 -12.78
C PRO A 686 -14.66 -3.78 -11.38
N ASP A 687 -15.32 -3.11 -10.43
CA ASP A 687 -15.00 -3.24 -9.02
C ASP A 687 -15.23 -4.70 -8.60
N ARG A 688 -14.38 -5.58 -9.10
CA ARG A 688 -14.45 -7.03 -8.93
C ARG A 688 -14.12 -7.35 -7.51
N TRP A 689 -13.30 -6.48 -6.91
CA TRP A 689 -13.03 -6.49 -5.51
C TRP A 689 -14.17 -5.89 -4.65
N GLN A 690 -15.20 -5.32 -5.27
CA GLN A 690 -16.37 -4.71 -4.63
C GLN A 690 -15.95 -3.84 -3.44
N LEU A 691 -14.80 -3.16 -3.53
CA LEU A 691 -14.28 -2.39 -2.42
C LEU A 691 -15.03 -1.08 -2.27
N LEU A 692 -15.54 -0.53 -3.37
CA LEU A 692 -16.12 0.80 -3.43
C LEU A 692 -17.33 0.94 -2.52
N GLN A 693 -18.18 -0.09 -2.45
CA GLN A 693 -19.34 -0.10 -1.55
C GLN A 693 -18.94 0.06 -0.08
N HIS A 694 -17.75 -0.42 0.31
CA HIS A 694 -17.25 -0.29 1.69
C HIS A 694 -16.65 1.09 2.00
N TYR A 695 -16.53 1.96 1.00
CA TYR A 695 -16.09 3.34 1.18
C TYR A 695 -17.24 4.33 0.94
N LEU A 696 -18.09 4.08 -0.07
CA LEU A 696 -19.20 4.96 -0.44
C LEU A 696 -20.49 4.73 0.36
N ALA A 697 -20.65 3.61 1.08
CA ALA A 697 -21.90 3.30 1.79
C ALA A 697 -22.25 4.30 2.91
N GLU A 698 -21.32 5.16 3.34
CA GLU A 698 -21.62 6.26 4.28
C GLU A 698 -22.25 7.48 3.57
N ASP A 699 -22.11 7.61 2.25
CA ASP A 699 -22.57 8.76 1.47
C ASP A 699 -23.95 8.57 0.79
N ASP A 700 -24.51 7.35 0.70
CA ASP A 700 -25.86 7.17 0.13
C ASP A 700 -26.99 7.69 1.06
N THR A 701 -26.63 8.14 2.28
CA THR A 701 -27.48 9.00 3.13
C THR A 701 -27.11 10.48 3.09
N GLN A 702 -26.08 10.86 2.33
CA GLN A 702 -25.55 12.22 2.19
C GLN A 702 -25.32 12.56 0.72
N ASP A 703 -26.42 12.60 -0.05
CA ASP A 703 -26.44 13.46 -1.24
C ASP A 703 -26.21 14.91 -0.76
N HIS A 704 -25.19 15.56 -1.35
CA HIS A 704 -24.72 16.96 -1.19
C HIS A 704 -23.51 17.17 -0.29
N ILE A 705 -22.30 16.99 -0.83
CA ILE A 705 -21.10 17.68 -0.30
C ILE A 705 -20.22 18.15 -1.47
N CYS A 706 -20.08 19.48 -1.58
CA CYS A 706 -19.18 20.21 -2.47
C CYS A 706 -17.90 20.58 -1.74
#